data_AF-A0A7Y3BJ92-F1
#
_entry.id   AF-A0A7Y3BJ92-F1
#
_cell.length_a   1.000
_cell.length_b   1.000
_cell.length_c   1.000
_cell.angle_alpha   90.00
_cell.angle_beta   90.00
_cell.angle_gamma   90.00
#
_symmetry.space_group_name_H-M   'P 1'
#
loop_
_entity.id
_entity.type
_entity.pdbx_description
1 polymer ?
#
loop_
_entity_poly.entity_id
_entity_poly.type
_entity_poly.pdbx_seq_one_letter_code
_entity_poly.pdbx_strand_id
1 'polypeptide(L)'
;AVLDDEDWNLYWRREKRKAAEERRKPKSCKTLRARDLWNDIAHAAWSCADPGIQFHSTINEWHTCPNEGEIKASNPCSEYMFLDDTACNLASLNLVKFFNLKEKKFDVEAYRHSTKIWTVVLEISVLMAQFPSRRIAQLSYEYRTLGLGFANLGSLLMLQGIPYDSNEGFAICGALTAIMHMSAYSTSAEMARELEPFSGYKKNKKDMLKVIRNHKRAAFNVPNEEYEGLSVFPTGINPKYCPSDLLNAAREDSSTALELGEKYGYRNAQVTVIAPTGTIGLVMDCDTTGVEPDFALVKFKKLAGGGYFKIINQSIPPALERVGYNKDQINEIVKYAKGHGTLNGCNYVNAESLKAKGFTEEAISKIEKALPTVFEIGFAFNKFTLGTDFIIDQLGIDEEKIDRFDFNLLKEIGFSKQEIASANDFVCGTMTIEGAPFLKHEHYPVFDCANKCGKKGTRFIRASAHIKMMAASQPFISGAISKTINFPNQASIEDFKDAYMQSWKLGLKANALYRDGSKLSQPLNSISEEDIEALLEDKDKNDMVRVAEKIIHRYIAKRRRLPDRRSGYTQKAKINGQSVYIRTGEYDNGQIGEIFIDMHREGAAFRSLLNCFAISISLGLQHGVPLEEFADAFVFTRFEPSGIVTGNEKIKMATSVIDYIFRELAVTYLGRHDLSHVEPEEIKSKASPGIVKKLAEPEFESEELVSERLVELDRDNVESFKKAKMTTALKGQKLESDPNTKTDISSQVKQAIQKGYTGDICTECQSMTMVRNGTCLKCMTCGSTSGCS
;
A
#
# COMPACT_ATOMS: atom_id res chain seq x y z
N ALA A 1 21.67 25.15 -12.62
CA ALA A 1 21.48 23.85 -13.32
C ALA A 1 20.12 23.73 -14.03
N VAL A 2 19.04 23.22 -13.41
CA VAL A 2 17.75 23.03 -14.14
C VAL A 2 17.17 24.37 -14.63
N LEU A 3 17.17 25.40 -13.77
CA LEU A 3 16.66 26.73 -14.09
C LEU A 3 17.48 27.37 -15.22
N ASP A 4 18.79 27.32 -15.11
CA ASP A 4 19.76 27.93 -16.03
C ASP A 4 20.04 27.09 -17.29
N ASP A 5 19.38 25.93 -17.41
CA ASP A 5 19.53 25.00 -18.53
C ASP A 5 20.96 24.48 -18.75
N GLU A 6 21.68 24.27 -17.65
CA GLU A 6 23.07 23.79 -17.68
C GLU A 6 23.16 22.26 -17.78
N ASP A 7 24.37 21.81 -18.07
CA ASP A 7 24.75 20.40 -18.02
C ASP A 7 24.77 19.85 -16.58
N TRP A 8 24.36 18.59 -16.44
CA TRP A 8 24.43 17.78 -15.24
C TRP A 8 25.38 16.60 -15.43
N ASN A 9 26.46 16.59 -14.66
CA ASN A 9 27.48 15.55 -14.73
C ASN A 9 27.15 14.36 -13.82
N LEU A 10 27.09 13.17 -14.39
CA LEU A 10 26.97 11.91 -13.67
C LEU A 10 28.36 11.36 -13.32
N TYR A 11 28.47 10.76 -12.13
CA TYR A 11 29.72 10.23 -11.62
C TYR A 11 29.51 8.86 -10.98
N TRP A 12 30.45 7.96 -11.19
CA TRP A 12 30.55 6.76 -10.37
C TRP A 12 30.90 7.13 -8.92
N ARG A 13 30.22 6.53 -7.94
CA ARG A 13 30.55 6.74 -6.51
C ARG A 13 32.02 6.44 -6.20
N ARG A 14 32.59 5.40 -6.84
CA ARG A 14 34.01 5.03 -6.72
C ARG A 14 34.95 6.12 -7.26
N GLU A 15 34.57 6.77 -8.35
CA GLU A 15 35.38 7.83 -8.95
C GLU A 15 35.40 9.08 -8.08
N LYS A 16 34.27 9.45 -7.45
CA LYS A 16 34.25 10.54 -6.46
C LYS A 16 35.21 10.28 -5.29
N ARG A 17 35.23 9.04 -4.77
CA ARG A 17 36.15 8.64 -3.67
C ARG A 17 37.61 8.70 -4.10
N LYS A 18 37.93 8.06 -5.23
CA LYS A 18 39.28 8.03 -5.79
C LYS A 18 39.82 9.44 -6.07
N ALA A 19 38.99 10.30 -6.67
CA ALA A 19 39.38 11.68 -6.98
C ALA A 19 39.67 12.49 -5.71
N ALA A 20 38.91 12.27 -4.62
CA ALA A 20 39.15 12.91 -3.34
C ALA A 20 40.48 12.44 -2.71
N GLU A 21 40.77 11.14 -2.73
CA GLU A 21 42.04 10.57 -2.26
C GLU A 21 43.24 11.12 -3.06
N GLU A 22 43.08 11.23 -4.38
CA GLU A 22 44.10 11.75 -5.31
C GLU A 22 44.11 13.29 -5.38
N ARG A 23 43.29 13.99 -4.60
CA ARG A 23 43.14 15.47 -4.58
C ARG A 23 42.94 16.09 -5.97
N ARG A 24 42.18 15.42 -6.83
CA ARG A 24 41.83 15.90 -8.18
C ARG A 24 40.32 16.05 -8.33
N LYS A 25 39.90 16.70 -9.42
CA LYS A 25 38.48 16.74 -9.79
C LYS A 25 38.03 15.36 -10.26
N PRO A 26 36.83 14.89 -9.87
CA PRO A 26 36.28 13.64 -10.37
C PRO A 26 35.96 13.79 -11.86
N LYS A 27 36.23 12.74 -12.63
CA LYS A 27 35.89 12.67 -14.05
C LYS A 27 34.44 12.21 -14.21
N SER A 28 33.64 12.93 -14.99
CA SER A 28 32.27 12.52 -15.29
C SER A 28 32.26 11.25 -16.13
N CYS A 29 31.31 10.34 -15.86
CA CYS A 29 31.09 9.17 -16.70
C CYS A 29 30.13 9.47 -17.85
N LYS A 30 29.19 10.40 -17.63
CA LYS A 30 28.24 10.89 -18.63
C LYS A 30 27.83 12.30 -18.24
N THR A 31 27.56 13.14 -19.24
CA THR A 31 27.00 14.48 -19.06
C THR A 31 25.63 14.49 -19.73
N LEU A 32 24.63 15.01 -19.02
CA LEU A 32 23.24 15.13 -19.47
C LEU A 32 22.85 16.61 -19.43
N ARG A 33 21.83 17.01 -20.17
CA ARG A 33 21.17 18.29 -19.92
C ARG A 33 20.32 18.17 -18.64
N ALA A 34 20.44 19.12 -17.71
CA ALA A 34 19.73 19.03 -16.43
C ALA A 34 18.20 18.98 -16.59
N ARG A 35 17.65 19.69 -17.58
CA ARG A 35 16.21 19.69 -17.87
C ARG A 35 15.69 18.36 -18.38
N ASP A 36 16.48 17.63 -19.16
CA ASP A 36 16.07 16.32 -19.68
C ASP A 36 15.95 15.31 -18.53
N LEU A 37 16.95 15.29 -17.64
CA LEU A 37 16.89 14.47 -16.42
C LEU A 37 15.70 14.87 -15.52
N TRP A 38 15.41 16.16 -15.40
CA TRP A 38 14.25 16.65 -14.65
C TRP A 38 12.92 16.20 -15.26
N ASN A 39 12.82 16.18 -16.59
CA ASN A 39 11.66 15.66 -17.30
C ASN A 39 11.46 14.17 -17.03
N ASP A 40 12.54 13.37 -17.04
CA ASP A 40 12.48 11.93 -16.74
C ASP A 40 11.99 11.67 -15.31
N ILE A 41 12.50 12.43 -14.33
CA ILE A 41 12.07 12.34 -12.92
C ILE A 41 10.58 12.68 -12.79
N ALA A 42 10.14 13.78 -13.39
CA ALA A 42 8.74 14.20 -13.33
C ALA A 42 7.80 13.23 -14.05
N HIS A 43 8.23 12.69 -15.20
CA HIS A 43 7.47 11.68 -15.94
C HIS A 43 7.30 10.40 -15.13
N ALA A 44 8.37 9.91 -14.49
CA ALA A 44 8.29 8.74 -13.60
C ALA A 44 7.29 8.98 -12.47
N ALA A 45 7.40 10.10 -11.75
CA ALA A 45 6.50 10.44 -10.65
C ALA A 45 5.04 10.58 -11.13
N TRP A 46 4.82 11.20 -12.29
CA TRP A 46 3.49 11.31 -12.89
C TRP A 46 2.89 9.94 -13.28
N SER A 47 3.73 9.03 -13.75
CA SER A 47 3.33 7.70 -14.22
C SER A 47 3.04 6.73 -13.07
N CYS A 48 3.83 6.76 -11.99
CA CYS A 48 3.75 5.74 -10.95
C CYS A 48 3.81 6.27 -9.51
N ALA A 49 3.68 7.58 -9.30
CA ALA A 49 3.82 8.27 -8.00
C ALA A 49 5.20 8.12 -7.33
N ASP A 50 6.22 7.67 -8.08
CA ASP A 50 7.60 7.55 -7.62
C ASP A 50 8.57 8.10 -8.68
N PRO A 51 9.68 8.74 -8.30
CA PRO A 51 10.20 8.83 -6.93
C PRO A 51 9.61 10.00 -6.12
N GLY A 52 9.50 9.81 -4.80
CA GLY A 52 9.51 10.94 -3.86
C GLY A 52 10.86 11.68 -3.92
N ILE A 53 10.85 13.00 -3.72
CA ILE A 53 12.06 13.84 -3.78
C ILE A 53 12.42 14.36 -2.39
N GLN A 54 13.73 14.42 -2.10
CA GLN A 54 14.30 15.03 -0.90
C GLN A 54 15.22 16.18 -1.28
N PHE A 55 15.17 17.27 -0.53
CA PHE A 55 15.96 18.48 -0.79
C PHE A 55 17.18 18.52 0.13
N HIS A 56 18.26 17.91 -0.38
CA HIS A 56 19.48 17.60 0.39
C HIS A 56 20.10 18.80 1.12
N SER A 57 20.19 19.96 0.45
CA SER A 57 20.74 21.19 1.06
C SER A 57 19.89 21.67 2.22
N THR A 58 18.58 21.79 2.01
CA THR A 58 17.62 22.20 3.05
C THR A 58 17.67 21.25 4.25
N ILE A 59 17.72 19.93 4.01
CA ILE A 59 17.82 18.94 5.09
C ILE A 59 19.07 19.18 5.95
N ASN A 60 20.24 19.33 5.31
CA ASN A 60 21.51 19.44 6.03
C ASN A 60 21.76 20.83 6.65
N GLU A 61 21.22 21.90 6.08
CA GLU A 61 21.29 23.26 6.67
C GLU A 61 20.53 23.35 8.00
N TRP A 62 19.46 22.56 8.14
CA TRP A 62 18.64 22.39 9.34
C TRP A 62 19.07 21.21 10.23
N HIS A 63 20.19 20.55 9.93
CA HIS A 63 20.69 19.44 10.73
C HIS A 63 21.26 19.94 12.05
N THR A 64 20.83 19.33 13.17
CA THR A 64 21.33 19.65 14.50
C THR A 64 22.68 19.03 14.83
N CYS A 65 23.14 18.01 14.08
CA CYS A 65 24.37 17.25 14.36
C CYS A 65 25.35 17.11 13.16
N PRO A 66 25.63 18.17 12.37
CA PRO A 66 26.42 18.06 11.15
C PRO A 66 27.88 17.64 11.38
N ASN A 67 28.42 17.81 12.60
CA ASN A 67 29.79 17.38 12.91
C ASN A 67 29.90 15.86 13.12
N GLU A 68 28.78 15.14 13.19
CA GLU A 68 28.74 13.67 13.32
C GLU A 68 28.48 12.97 11.99
N GLY A 69 28.09 13.73 10.96
CA GLY A 69 27.89 13.24 9.61
C GLY A 69 26.87 14.04 8.83
N GLU A 70 26.85 13.80 7.53
CA GLU A 70 25.82 14.30 6.62
C GLU A 70 24.59 13.38 6.69
N ILE A 71 23.39 13.97 6.67
CA ILE A 71 22.14 13.22 6.47
C ILE A 71 22.07 12.86 4.97
N LYS A 72 22.10 11.56 4.66
CA LYS A 72 22.18 11.06 3.28
C LYS A 72 20.84 10.63 2.70
N ALA A 73 19.93 10.18 3.56
CA ALA A 73 18.63 9.66 3.17
C ALA A 73 17.64 9.77 4.33
N SER A 74 16.35 9.78 3.99
CA SER A 74 15.26 9.57 4.94
C SER A 74 14.92 8.10 5.13
N ASN A 75 14.03 7.82 6.08
CA ASN A 75 13.25 6.59 6.20
C ASN A 75 12.19 6.42 5.07
N PRO A 76 11.47 5.27 5.01
CA PRO A 76 10.49 4.98 3.95
C PRO A 76 9.36 6.00 3.79
N CYS A 77 8.99 6.72 4.85
CA CYS A 77 7.87 7.66 4.85
C CYS A 77 8.33 9.14 4.67
N SER A 78 9.63 9.38 4.53
CA SER A 78 10.20 10.72 4.25
C SER A 78 10.06 11.78 5.37
N GLU A 79 9.68 11.39 6.60
CA GLU A 79 9.56 12.27 7.78
C GLU A 79 10.77 12.23 8.70
N TYR A 80 11.55 11.15 8.71
CA TYR A 80 12.68 10.99 9.62
C TYR A 80 14.00 11.33 8.92
N MET A 81 14.58 12.48 9.28
CA MET A 81 15.78 13.04 8.66
C MET A 81 16.91 13.10 9.67
N PHE A 82 17.61 11.98 9.86
CA PHE A 82 18.76 11.91 10.76
C PHE A 82 19.85 10.98 10.20
N LEU A 83 20.93 10.80 10.97
CA LEU A 83 22.10 10.01 10.57
C LEU A 83 21.72 8.55 10.24
N ASP A 84 22.55 7.92 9.40
CA ASP A 84 22.38 6.51 9.06
C ASP A 84 22.39 5.63 10.33
N ASP A 85 21.64 4.54 10.30
CA ASP A 85 21.55 3.56 11.39
C ASP A 85 21.04 4.16 12.73
N THR A 86 20.11 5.11 12.70
CA THR A 86 19.38 5.58 13.89
C THR A 86 17.90 5.19 13.83
N ALA A 87 17.25 5.10 14.99
CA ALA A 87 15.84 4.70 15.09
C ALA A 87 14.90 5.89 15.33
N CYS A 88 13.68 5.74 14.82
CA CYS A 88 12.62 6.75 14.94
C CYS A 88 11.60 6.33 16.02
N ASN A 89 11.51 7.11 17.10
CA ASN A 89 10.53 6.89 18.17
C ASN A 89 9.35 7.84 17.97
N LEU A 90 8.19 7.30 17.56
CA LEU A 90 7.07 8.08 17.05
C LEU A 90 5.89 8.16 18.01
N ALA A 91 5.27 9.35 18.11
CA ALA A 91 3.95 9.54 18.69
C ALA A 91 3.21 10.66 17.94
N SER A 92 1.89 10.72 18.07
CA SER A 92 1.08 11.78 17.45
C SER A 92 -0.06 12.23 18.35
N LEU A 93 -0.26 13.54 18.45
CA LEU A 93 -1.38 14.16 19.16
C LEU A 93 -2.58 14.38 18.23
N ASN A 94 -3.81 14.08 18.68
CA ASN A 94 -5.02 14.45 17.93
C ASN A 94 -5.38 15.91 18.23
N LEU A 95 -5.18 16.82 17.28
CA LEU A 95 -5.40 18.27 17.48
C LEU A 95 -6.83 18.61 17.89
N VAL A 96 -7.83 17.87 17.40
CA VAL A 96 -9.25 18.14 17.68
C VAL A 96 -9.59 17.92 19.16
N LYS A 97 -8.83 17.10 19.89
CA LYS A 97 -9.05 16.91 21.34
C LYS A 97 -8.71 18.15 22.17
N PHE A 98 -7.96 19.09 21.61
CA PHE A 98 -7.64 20.37 22.24
C PHE A 98 -8.56 21.50 21.80
N PHE A 99 -9.57 21.22 20.96
CA PHE A 99 -10.51 22.25 20.49
C PHE A 99 -11.86 22.13 21.20
N ASN A 100 -12.23 23.17 21.93
CA ASN A 100 -13.55 23.24 22.57
C ASN A 100 -14.57 23.79 21.56
N LEU A 101 -15.47 22.93 21.08
CA LEU A 101 -16.51 23.30 20.11
C LEU A 101 -17.48 24.38 20.62
N LYS A 102 -17.75 24.42 21.92
CA LYS A 102 -18.69 25.40 22.52
C LYS A 102 -18.05 26.77 22.65
N GLU A 103 -16.83 26.81 23.18
CA GLU A 103 -16.06 28.05 23.38
C GLU A 103 -15.38 28.53 22.10
N LYS A 104 -15.30 27.65 21.09
CA LYS A 104 -14.65 27.88 19.79
C LYS A 104 -13.18 28.28 19.96
N LYS A 105 -12.52 27.69 20.95
CA LYS A 105 -11.17 28.03 21.38
C LYS A 105 -10.29 26.78 21.42
N PHE A 106 -9.04 26.95 21.00
CA PHE A 106 -8.01 25.94 21.14
C PHE A 106 -7.34 26.04 22.51
N ASP A 107 -7.23 24.94 23.24
CA ASP A 107 -6.59 24.85 24.55
C ASP A 107 -5.09 24.66 24.41
N VAL A 108 -4.38 25.79 24.34
CA VAL A 108 -2.92 25.85 24.22
C VAL A 108 -2.22 25.20 25.42
N GLU A 109 -2.75 25.38 26.63
CA GLU A 109 -2.11 24.89 27.85
C GLU A 109 -2.19 23.36 27.95
N ALA A 110 -3.36 22.79 27.64
CA ALA A 110 -3.48 21.33 27.53
C ALA A 110 -2.58 20.75 26.42
N TYR A 111 -2.41 21.48 25.31
CA TYR A 111 -1.53 21.07 24.21
C TYR A 111 -0.05 21.11 24.59
N ARG A 112 0.41 22.18 25.26
CA ARG A 112 1.77 22.29 25.84
C ARG A 112 2.03 21.18 26.85
N HIS A 113 1.09 20.95 27.77
CA HIS A 113 1.20 19.92 28.79
C HIS A 113 1.31 18.51 28.17
N SER A 114 0.46 18.21 27.19
CA SER A 114 0.50 16.94 26.47
C SER A 114 1.81 16.75 25.71
N THR A 115 2.29 17.82 25.05
CA THR A 115 3.59 17.81 24.35
C THR A 115 4.74 17.50 25.30
N LYS A 116 4.74 18.11 26.49
CA LYS A 116 5.75 17.85 27.53
C LYS A 116 5.74 16.39 27.98
N ILE A 117 4.56 15.87 28.33
CA ILE A 117 4.41 14.46 28.76
C ILE A 117 4.88 13.51 27.67
N TRP A 118 4.41 13.67 26.43
CA TRP A 118 4.76 12.76 25.34
C TRP A 118 6.23 12.86 24.95
N THR A 119 6.87 14.03 25.10
CA THR A 119 8.32 14.15 24.92
C THR A 119 9.08 13.28 25.94
N VAL A 120 8.65 13.31 27.21
CA VAL A 120 9.24 12.44 28.26
C VAL A 120 8.97 10.96 27.97
N VAL A 121 7.76 10.59 27.55
CA VAL A 121 7.42 9.20 27.21
C VAL A 121 8.28 8.68 26.05
N LEU A 122 8.47 9.49 25.00
CA LEU A 122 9.33 9.13 23.87
C LEU A 122 10.81 9.02 24.29
N GLU A 123 11.27 9.88 25.21
CA GLU A 123 12.62 9.79 25.75
C GLU A 123 12.83 8.51 26.58
N ILE A 124 11.81 8.09 27.34
CA ILE A 124 11.83 6.82 28.06
C ILE A 124 11.85 5.64 27.06
N SER A 125 11.09 5.72 25.98
CA SER A 125 11.02 4.62 25.00
C SER A 125 12.37 4.35 24.32
N VAL A 126 13.23 5.36 24.14
CA VAL A 126 14.61 5.20 23.66
C VAL A 126 15.39 4.19 24.52
N LEU A 127 15.17 4.17 25.84
CA LEU A 127 15.86 3.27 26.77
C LEU A 127 15.24 1.87 26.83
N MET A 128 13.95 1.75 26.50
CA MET A 128 13.20 0.48 26.55
C MET A 128 13.24 -0.29 25.22
N ALA A 129 13.53 0.39 24.11
CA ALA A 129 13.48 -0.17 22.78
C ALA A 129 14.50 -1.31 22.59
N GLN A 130 14.05 -2.36 21.89
CA GLN A 130 14.92 -3.42 21.39
C GLN A 130 15.28 -3.12 19.94
N PHE A 131 16.56 -3.19 19.60
CA PHE A 131 17.07 -2.79 18.29
C PHE A 131 17.61 -4.00 17.51
N PRO A 132 17.39 -4.06 16.19
CA PRO A 132 17.79 -5.20 15.37
C PRO A 132 19.31 -5.28 15.13
N SER A 133 20.06 -4.20 15.41
CA SER A 133 21.51 -4.18 15.29
C SER A 133 22.16 -3.39 16.43
N ARG A 134 23.39 -3.79 16.78
CA ARG A 134 24.20 -3.10 17.80
C ARG A 134 24.45 -1.63 17.43
N ARG A 135 24.69 -1.36 16.14
CA ARG A 135 24.93 0.00 15.64
C ARG A 135 23.71 0.88 15.83
N ILE A 136 22.52 0.37 15.49
CA ILE A 136 21.26 1.09 15.69
C ILE A 136 21.01 1.36 17.18
N ALA A 137 21.24 0.37 18.04
CA ALA A 137 21.11 0.54 19.49
C ALA A 137 22.02 1.66 20.02
N GLN A 138 23.29 1.63 19.61
CA GLN A 138 24.29 2.61 20.05
C GLN A 138 23.94 4.02 19.59
N LEU A 139 23.72 4.24 18.29
CA LEU A 139 23.46 5.59 17.78
C LEU A 139 22.11 6.13 18.27
N SER A 140 21.10 5.27 18.42
CA SER A 140 19.81 5.69 19.01
C SER A 140 19.96 6.12 20.48
N TYR A 141 20.82 5.46 21.25
CA TYR A 141 21.15 5.87 22.62
C TYR A 141 22.00 7.15 22.68
N GLU A 142 22.95 7.32 21.77
CA GLU A 142 23.86 8.47 21.72
C GLU A 142 23.17 9.76 21.28
N TYR A 143 22.25 9.70 20.33
CA TYR A 143 21.58 10.87 19.76
C TYR A 143 20.13 11.08 20.26
N ARG A 144 19.51 10.02 20.77
CA ARG A 144 18.22 10.09 21.47
C ARG A 144 17.13 10.75 20.62
N THR A 145 17.05 10.36 19.35
CA THR A 145 16.13 10.96 18.38
C THR A 145 14.69 10.55 18.66
N LEU A 146 13.82 11.56 18.73
CA LEU A 146 12.38 11.41 18.88
C LEU A 146 11.67 11.91 17.61
N GLY A 147 10.38 11.61 17.53
CA GLY A 147 9.49 12.06 16.48
C GLY A 147 8.06 12.24 17.00
N LEU A 148 7.86 13.27 17.80
CA LEU A 148 6.52 13.73 18.17
C LEU A 148 5.91 14.53 17.03
N GLY A 149 4.69 14.16 16.63
CA GLY A 149 3.90 14.86 15.64
C GLY A 149 2.45 15.09 16.10
N PHE A 150 1.60 15.43 15.14
CA PHE A 150 0.16 15.52 15.36
C PHE A 150 -0.61 15.00 14.14
N ALA A 151 -1.91 14.79 14.34
CA ALA A 151 -2.87 14.47 13.30
C ALA A 151 -4.08 15.40 13.40
N ASN A 152 -4.98 15.28 12.42
CA ASN A 152 -6.29 15.90 12.42
C ASN A 152 -6.32 17.42 12.17
N LEU A 153 -5.29 17.99 11.53
CA LEU A 153 -5.22 19.42 11.24
C LEU A 153 -6.33 19.88 10.30
N GLY A 154 -6.58 19.16 9.20
CA GLY A 154 -7.63 19.53 8.24
C GLY A 154 -9.01 19.59 8.90
N SER A 155 -9.29 18.64 9.78
CA SER A 155 -10.54 18.61 10.54
C SER A 155 -10.64 19.72 11.57
N LEU A 156 -9.53 20.05 12.26
CA LEU A 156 -9.50 21.21 13.16
C LEU A 156 -9.88 22.50 12.42
N LEU A 157 -9.26 22.75 11.26
CA LEU A 157 -9.55 23.95 10.46
C LEU A 157 -11.02 23.95 9.99
N MET A 158 -11.53 22.81 9.54
CA MET A 158 -12.94 22.66 9.15
C MET A 158 -13.89 22.97 10.32
N LEU A 159 -13.63 22.42 11.51
CA LEU A 159 -14.40 22.68 12.73
C LEU A 159 -14.35 24.14 13.18
N GLN A 160 -13.26 24.84 12.87
CA GLN A 160 -13.12 26.28 13.11
C GLN A 160 -13.87 27.12 12.06
N GLY A 161 -14.32 26.53 10.95
CA GLY A 161 -14.94 27.21 9.82
C GLY A 161 -13.91 27.86 8.88
N ILE A 162 -12.66 27.41 8.93
CA ILE A 162 -11.53 28.00 8.20
C ILE A 162 -11.18 27.11 7.00
N PRO A 163 -11.17 27.64 5.76
CA PRO A 163 -10.71 26.89 4.60
C PRO A 163 -9.28 26.42 4.74
N TYR A 164 -9.00 25.17 4.35
CA TYR A 164 -7.63 24.62 4.39
C TYR A 164 -6.67 25.43 3.51
N ASP A 165 -7.10 25.83 2.31
CA ASP A 165 -6.37 26.75 1.42
C ASP A 165 -6.63 28.21 1.81
N SER A 166 -6.10 28.64 2.96
CA SER A 166 -6.20 30.02 3.42
C SER A 166 -4.95 30.45 4.18
N ASN A 167 -4.65 31.75 4.14
CA ASN A 167 -3.54 32.32 4.90
C ASN A 167 -3.71 32.14 6.41
N GLU A 168 -4.95 32.13 6.90
CA GLU A 168 -5.29 31.84 8.29
C GLU A 168 -4.98 30.37 8.64
N GLY A 169 -5.40 29.42 7.79
CA GLY A 169 -5.09 28.01 7.95
C GLY A 169 -3.58 27.73 7.97
N PHE A 170 -2.81 28.36 7.07
CA PHE A 170 -1.35 28.25 7.06
C PHE A 170 -0.73 28.84 8.34
N ALA A 171 -1.20 30.00 8.81
CA ALA A 171 -0.68 30.61 10.03
C ALA A 171 -0.96 29.78 11.28
N ILE A 172 -2.18 29.22 11.41
CA ILE A 172 -2.55 28.30 12.49
C ILE A 172 -1.70 27.04 12.46
N CYS A 173 -1.49 26.45 11.28
CA CYS A 173 -0.62 25.28 11.12
C CYS A 173 0.80 25.57 11.63
N GLY A 174 1.39 26.69 11.22
CA GLY A 174 2.71 27.11 11.68
C GLY A 174 2.77 27.31 13.20
N ALA A 175 1.77 27.98 13.78
CA ALA A 175 1.72 28.23 15.21
C ALA A 175 1.58 26.95 16.05
N LEU A 176 0.65 26.05 15.68
CA LEU A 176 0.48 24.77 16.38
C LEU A 176 1.75 23.91 16.28
N THR A 177 2.38 23.87 15.10
CA THR A 177 3.63 23.13 14.91
C THR A 177 4.77 23.74 15.74
N ALA A 178 4.87 25.06 15.78
CA ALA A 178 5.87 25.79 16.58
C ALA A 178 5.70 25.55 18.09
N ILE A 179 4.48 25.61 18.61
CA ILE A 179 4.18 25.33 20.02
C ILE A 179 4.66 23.92 20.38
N MET A 180 4.21 22.89 19.65
CA MET A 180 4.63 21.51 19.91
C MET A 180 6.15 21.34 19.85
N HIS A 181 6.77 21.87 18.79
CA HIS A 181 8.20 21.69 18.57
C HIS A 181 9.05 22.37 19.63
N MET A 182 8.74 23.62 19.96
CA MET A 182 9.53 24.40 20.90
C MET A 182 9.23 23.99 22.34
N SER A 183 8.00 23.59 22.68
CA SER A 183 7.73 22.96 23.99
C SER A 183 8.44 21.60 24.13
N ALA A 184 8.57 20.81 23.06
CA ALA A 184 9.35 19.57 23.07
C ALA A 184 10.85 19.82 23.29
N TYR A 185 11.45 20.81 22.60
CA TYR A 185 12.84 21.19 22.85
C TYR A 185 13.05 21.83 24.23
N SER A 186 12.10 22.61 24.74
CA SER A 186 12.13 23.14 26.11
C SER A 186 12.15 22.00 27.12
N THR A 187 11.27 21.01 26.94
CA THR A 187 11.23 19.79 27.78
C THR A 187 12.54 18.99 27.67
N SER A 188 13.11 18.88 26.47
CA SER A 188 14.41 18.25 26.25
C SER A 188 15.54 18.98 27.00
N ALA A 189 15.51 20.31 27.06
CA ALA A 189 16.49 21.10 27.80
C ALA A 189 16.29 20.98 29.33
N GLU A 190 15.05 20.92 29.81
CA GLU A 190 14.75 20.61 31.20
C GLU A 190 15.27 19.22 31.60
N MET A 191 15.08 18.20 30.76
CA MET A 191 15.65 16.86 31.00
C MET A 191 17.18 16.89 30.98
N ALA A 192 17.79 17.69 30.09
CA ALA A 192 19.25 17.84 30.04
C ALA A 192 19.83 18.46 31.32
N ARG A 193 19.07 19.33 32.00
CA ARG A 193 19.47 19.87 33.31
C ARG A 193 19.67 18.77 34.36
N GLU A 194 18.81 17.75 34.35
CA GLU A 194 18.81 16.67 35.35
C GLU A 194 19.67 15.47 34.94
N LEU A 195 19.71 15.16 33.64
CA LEU A 195 20.29 13.92 33.10
C LEU A 195 21.48 14.13 32.17
N GLU A 196 21.88 15.39 31.96
CA GLU A 196 22.85 15.85 30.97
C GLU A 196 22.33 15.84 29.51
N PRO A 197 22.92 16.65 28.61
CA PRO A 197 22.64 16.59 27.17
C PRO A 197 22.96 15.24 26.53
N PHE A 198 22.47 14.99 25.31
CA PHE A 198 22.90 13.81 24.55
C PHE A 198 24.41 13.83 24.24
N SER A 199 25.00 12.66 24.02
CA SER A 199 26.46 12.48 23.93
C SER A 199 27.12 13.35 22.86
N GLY A 200 26.48 13.53 21.71
CA GLY A 200 26.95 14.36 20.60
C GLY A 200 26.78 15.87 20.78
N TYR A 201 26.12 16.35 21.85
CA TYR A 201 25.75 17.76 21.99
C TYR A 201 26.96 18.68 22.05
N LYS A 202 28.00 18.33 22.81
CA LYS A 202 29.18 19.20 22.99
C LYS A 202 29.86 19.55 21.67
N LYS A 203 29.96 18.58 20.75
CA LYS A 203 30.53 18.80 19.41
C LYS A 203 29.64 19.66 18.53
N ASN A 204 28.32 19.53 18.69
CA ASN A 204 27.32 20.16 17.83
C ASN A 204 26.62 21.38 18.44
N LYS A 205 27.05 21.85 19.62
CA LYS A 205 26.38 22.92 20.37
C LYS A 205 26.11 24.16 19.51
N LYS A 206 27.10 24.58 18.72
CA LYS A 206 26.98 25.77 17.85
C LYS A 206 25.92 25.56 16.76
N ASP A 207 25.95 24.41 16.09
CA ASP A 207 25.06 24.08 14.99
C ASP A 207 23.62 23.83 15.45
N MET A 208 23.45 23.12 16.57
CA MET A 208 22.14 22.93 17.16
C MET A 208 21.52 24.26 17.60
N LEU A 209 22.26 25.13 18.29
CA LEU A 209 21.73 26.45 18.69
C LEU A 209 21.44 27.35 17.47
N LYS A 210 22.20 27.24 16.38
CA LYS A 210 21.89 27.90 15.09
C LYS A 210 20.51 27.48 14.59
N VAL A 211 20.24 26.17 14.58
CA VAL A 211 18.94 25.61 14.17
C VAL A 211 17.81 26.09 15.06
N ILE A 212 17.97 26.06 16.39
CA ILE A 212 16.95 26.56 17.34
C ILE A 212 16.69 28.07 17.16
N ARG A 213 17.74 28.88 16.92
CA ARG A 213 17.57 30.31 16.59
C ARG A 213 16.79 30.51 15.30
N ASN A 214 17.03 29.69 14.27
CA ASN A 214 16.27 29.75 13.02
C ASN A 214 14.79 29.34 13.21
N HIS A 215 14.50 28.34 14.04
CA HIS A 215 13.12 28.01 14.44
C HIS A 215 12.43 29.21 15.11
N LYS A 216 13.11 29.87 16.07
CA LYS A 216 12.60 31.09 16.70
C LYS A 216 12.38 32.22 15.68
N ARG A 217 13.35 32.50 14.82
CA ARG A 217 13.23 33.50 13.75
C ARG A 217 12.01 33.28 12.86
N ALA A 218 11.73 32.03 12.49
CA ALA A 218 10.51 31.67 11.75
C ALA A 218 9.23 31.93 12.55
N ALA A 219 9.22 31.68 13.87
CA ALA A 219 8.05 31.97 14.72
C ALA A 219 7.78 33.48 14.86
N PHE A 220 8.84 34.29 14.78
CA PHE A 220 8.73 35.76 14.77
C PHE A 220 8.51 36.33 13.37
N ASN A 221 8.65 35.51 12.32
CA ASN A 221 8.56 35.91 10.90
C ASN A 221 9.48 37.11 10.58
N VAL A 222 10.75 36.97 10.95
CA VAL A 222 11.80 37.98 10.73
C VAL A 222 12.20 38.06 9.24
N PRO A 223 12.88 39.16 8.81
CA PRO A 223 13.49 39.25 7.49
C PRO A 223 14.48 38.12 7.18
N ASN A 224 14.63 37.80 5.89
CA ASN A 224 15.44 36.68 5.40
C ASN A 224 16.92 36.81 5.81
N GLU A 225 17.43 38.03 5.90
CA GLU A 225 18.82 38.35 6.21
C GLU A 225 19.20 37.97 7.65
N GLU A 226 18.22 37.79 8.53
CA GLU A 226 18.47 37.38 9.91
C GLU A 226 18.73 35.89 10.06
N TYR A 227 18.31 35.05 9.11
CA TYR A 227 18.51 33.59 9.19
C TYR A 227 19.99 33.21 9.08
N GLU A 228 20.41 32.25 9.90
CA GLU A 228 21.81 31.79 9.92
C GLU A 228 22.00 30.56 9.03
N GLY A 229 22.80 30.71 7.97
CA GLY A 229 23.31 29.59 7.18
C GLY A 229 22.23 28.81 6.42
N LEU A 230 21.25 29.52 5.85
CA LEU A 230 20.22 28.96 4.98
C LEU A 230 20.40 29.47 3.55
N SER A 231 20.31 28.57 2.56
CA SER A 231 20.28 28.93 1.14
C SER A 231 18.87 29.15 0.61
N VAL A 232 17.88 28.49 1.22
CA VAL A 232 16.45 28.68 0.95
C VAL A 232 15.77 29.11 2.25
N PHE A 233 15.07 30.25 2.20
CA PHE A 233 14.42 30.83 3.36
C PHE A 233 13.04 30.18 3.62
N PRO A 234 12.73 29.87 4.88
CA PRO A 234 11.46 29.25 5.25
C PRO A 234 10.30 30.26 5.24
N THR A 235 9.07 29.75 5.32
CA THR A 235 7.88 30.58 5.56
C THR A 235 7.64 30.74 7.06
N GLY A 236 7.69 31.97 7.58
CA GLY A 236 7.39 32.25 8.98
C GLY A 236 5.89 32.36 9.28
N ILE A 237 5.54 32.47 10.57
CA ILE A 237 4.14 32.62 11.01
C ILE A 237 3.67 34.05 10.73
N ASN A 238 2.75 34.23 9.79
CA ASN A 238 2.26 35.56 9.46
C ASN A 238 1.36 36.13 10.58
N PRO A 239 1.77 37.22 11.26
CA PRO A 239 1.05 37.75 12.41
C PRO A 239 -0.31 38.37 12.04
N LYS A 240 -0.53 38.73 10.78
CA LYS A 240 -1.80 39.29 10.31
C LYS A 240 -2.94 38.26 10.32
N TYR A 241 -2.60 36.98 10.12
CA TYR A 241 -3.57 35.90 9.93
C TYR A 241 -3.61 34.92 11.08
N CYS A 242 -2.58 34.89 11.95
CA CYS A 242 -2.56 34.00 13.10
C CYS A 242 -3.43 34.54 14.25
N PRO A 243 -4.28 33.71 14.88
CA PRO A 243 -4.90 34.07 16.16
C PRO A 243 -3.86 34.50 17.20
N SER A 244 -4.15 35.57 17.95
CA SER A 244 -3.19 36.22 18.83
C SER A 244 -2.69 35.32 19.96
N ASP A 245 -3.58 34.47 20.49
CA ASP A 245 -3.25 33.50 21.53
C ASP A 245 -2.27 32.43 21.03
N LEU A 246 -2.51 31.87 19.85
CA LEU A 246 -1.59 30.92 19.21
C LEU A 246 -0.25 31.55 18.85
N LEU A 247 -0.27 32.78 18.32
CA LEU A 247 0.96 33.49 17.93
C LEU A 247 1.84 33.80 19.13
N ASN A 248 1.25 34.30 20.21
CA ASN A 248 1.96 34.59 21.45
C ASN A 248 2.55 33.33 22.03
N ALA A 249 1.77 32.25 22.08
CA ALA A 249 2.24 30.97 22.59
C ALA A 249 3.44 30.44 21.79
N ALA A 250 3.35 30.42 20.46
CA ALA A 250 4.46 29.99 19.60
C ALA A 250 5.75 30.81 19.84
N ARG A 251 5.62 32.12 20.04
CA ARG A 251 6.76 33.02 20.29
C ARG A 251 7.36 32.82 21.69
N GLU A 252 6.52 32.64 22.70
CA GLU A 252 6.94 32.31 24.06
C GLU A 252 7.68 30.98 24.11
N ASP A 253 7.08 29.91 23.57
CA ASP A 253 7.71 28.58 23.54
C ASP A 253 9.04 28.61 22.79
N SER A 254 9.09 29.33 21.66
CA SER A 254 10.33 29.47 20.90
C SER A 254 11.44 30.22 21.65
N SER A 255 11.08 31.18 22.50
CA SER A 255 12.02 31.93 23.33
C SER A 255 12.52 31.07 24.49
N THR A 256 11.61 30.38 25.16
CA THR A 256 11.91 29.45 26.27
C THR A 256 12.82 28.32 25.82
N ALA A 257 12.55 27.70 24.66
CA ALA A 257 13.35 26.59 24.13
C ALA A 257 14.80 27.00 23.85
N LEU A 258 15.01 28.23 23.37
CA LEU A 258 16.34 28.78 23.13
C LEU A 258 17.04 29.11 24.46
N GLU A 259 16.37 29.82 25.37
CA GLU A 259 16.94 30.22 26.67
C GLU A 259 17.40 29.00 27.49
N LEU A 260 16.52 28.00 27.62
CA LEU A 260 16.84 26.77 28.35
C LEU A 260 17.96 25.97 27.68
N GLY A 261 17.97 25.90 26.35
CA GLY A 261 18.99 25.18 25.60
C GLY A 261 20.38 25.84 25.63
N GLU A 262 20.44 27.17 25.64
CA GLU A 262 21.68 27.91 25.84
C GLU A 262 22.28 27.62 27.22
N LYS A 263 21.41 27.51 28.23
CA LYS A 263 21.79 27.28 29.63
C LYS A 263 22.17 25.83 29.95
N TYR A 264 21.36 24.86 29.52
CA TYR A 264 21.48 23.46 29.94
C TYR A 264 21.86 22.51 28.80
N GLY A 265 21.73 22.93 27.54
CA GLY A 265 21.79 22.04 26.39
C GLY A 265 20.50 21.26 26.17
N TYR A 266 20.54 20.23 25.33
CA TYR A 266 19.37 19.44 24.97
C TYR A 266 19.62 17.96 25.16
N ARG A 267 18.61 17.24 25.65
CA ARG A 267 18.66 15.81 25.85
C ARG A 267 18.49 15.03 24.54
N ASN A 268 17.93 15.64 23.50
CA ASN A 268 17.55 14.97 22.26
C ASN A 268 18.05 15.75 21.05
N ALA A 269 18.70 15.07 20.09
CA ALA A 269 19.17 15.71 18.87
C ALA A 269 18.03 16.09 17.91
N GLN A 270 16.95 15.30 17.91
CA GLN A 270 15.72 15.49 17.13
C GLN A 270 14.52 15.24 18.05
N VAL A 271 13.47 16.05 17.97
CA VAL A 271 12.30 15.93 18.86
C VAL A 271 10.98 15.72 18.14
N THR A 272 10.82 16.28 16.94
CA THR A 272 9.54 16.24 16.19
C THR A 272 9.70 15.87 14.73
N VAL A 273 8.67 15.17 14.23
CA VAL A 273 8.41 14.83 12.82
C VAL A 273 6.88 14.79 12.61
N ILE A 274 6.40 14.92 11.38
CA ILE A 274 4.98 14.65 11.08
C ILE A 274 4.90 13.35 10.28
N ALA A 275 4.66 12.25 10.98
CA ALA A 275 4.61 10.90 10.43
C ALA A 275 3.24 10.58 9.79
N PRO A 276 3.16 9.55 8.92
CA PRO A 276 1.87 9.13 8.39
C PRO A 276 1.05 8.47 9.52
N THR A 277 -0.15 8.98 9.76
CA THR A 277 -1.02 8.49 10.85
C THR A 277 -2.13 7.58 10.33
N GLY A 278 -1.89 6.79 9.27
CA GLY A 278 -2.92 5.99 8.60
C GLY A 278 -3.66 5.03 9.54
N THR A 279 -2.95 4.10 10.18
CA THR A 279 -3.57 3.12 11.10
C THR A 279 -3.98 3.76 12.42
N ILE A 280 -3.10 4.54 13.04
CA ILE A 280 -3.35 5.13 14.37
C ILE A 280 -4.43 6.22 14.33
N GLY A 281 -4.56 6.94 13.22
CA GLY A 281 -5.58 7.97 13.03
C GLY A 281 -6.97 7.38 13.12
N LEU A 282 -7.18 6.18 12.55
CA LEU A 282 -8.45 5.46 12.69
C LEU A 282 -8.73 5.05 14.13
N VAL A 283 -7.70 4.64 14.89
CA VAL A 283 -7.83 4.27 16.31
C VAL A 283 -8.10 5.51 17.19
N MET A 284 -7.62 6.67 16.77
CA MET A 284 -7.77 7.95 17.48
C MET A 284 -9.00 8.77 17.05
N ASP A 285 -9.89 8.18 16.22
CA ASP A 285 -11.04 8.83 15.60
C ASP A 285 -10.67 10.14 14.86
N CYS A 286 -9.55 10.12 14.13
CA CYS A 286 -9.16 11.21 13.26
C CYS A 286 -9.85 11.10 11.90
N ASP A 287 -10.53 12.16 11.48
CA ASP A 287 -11.08 12.29 10.13
C ASP A 287 -9.94 12.61 9.12
N THR A 288 -8.91 13.33 9.56
CA THR A 288 -7.72 13.70 8.78
C THR A 288 -6.42 13.18 9.40
N THR A 289 -5.47 12.78 8.56
CA THR A 289 -4.15 12.29 8.97
C THR A 289 -3.14 13.43 8.97
N GLY A 290 -2.14 13.38 9.86
CA GLY A 290 -1.04 14.36 9.91
C GLY A 290 -1.48 15.84 9.77
N VAL A 291 -0.86 16.50 8.78
CA VAL A 291 -1.22 17.85 8.29
C VAL A 291 -2.16 17.81 7.06
N GLU A 292 -2.67 16.65 6.68
CA GLU A 292 -3.47 16.48 5.47
C GLU A 292 -4.87 17.10 5.61
N PRO A 293 -5.44 17.62 4.51
CA PRO A 293 -6.86 17.92 4.47
C PRO A 293 -7.65 16.62 4.39
N ASP A 294 -8.96 16.74 4.51
CA ASP A 294 -9.83 15.59 4.32
C ASP A 294 -9.70 15.03 2.91
N PHE A 295 -9.63 13.70 2.77
CA PHE A 295 -9.44 13.07 1.46
C PHE A 295 -10.69 13.22 0.58
N ALA A 296 -11.85 12.96 1.18
CA ALA A 296 -13.18 13.15 0.62
C ALA A 296 -14.19 13.16 1.78
N LEU A 297 -15.31 13.89 1.64
CA LEU A 297 -16.33 14.03 2.69
C LEU A 297 -16.99 12.69 3.07
N VAL A 298 -17.11 11.81 2.08
CA VAL A 298 -17.54 10.43 2.23
C VAL A 298 -16.49 9.53 1.59
N LYS A 299 -15.98 8.57 2.36
CA LYS A 299 -14.88 7.68 1.95
C LYS A 299 -15.31 6.23 2.01
N PHE A 300 -14.71 5.40 1.17
CA PHE A 300 -14.93 3.96 1.17
C PHE A 300 -13.63 3.23 1.49
N LYS A 301 -13.71 2.32 2.46
CA LYS A 301 -12.60 1.43 2.83
C LYS A 301 -12.93 0.01 2.43
N LYS A 302 -12.07 -0.61 1.62
CA LYS A 302 -12.17 -2.03 1.27
C LYS A 302 -11.77 -2.89 2.48
N LEU A 303 -12.59 -3.87 2.84
CA LEU A 303 -12.31 -4.79 3.94
C LEU A 303 -11.52 -6.01 3.43
N ALA A 304 -10.65 -6.56 4.28
CA ALA A 304 -9.80 -7.71 3.92
C ALA A 304 -10.60 -8.98 3.55
N GLY A 305 -11.87 -9.09 4.01
CA GLY A 305 -12.79 -10.18 3.68
C GLY A 305 -13.71 -9.91 2.48
N GLY A 306 -13.47 -8.83 1.73
CA GLY A 306 -14.39 -8.33 0.71
C GLY A 306 -15.45 -7.38 1.28
N GLY A 307 -16.05 -6.56 0.41
CA GLY A 307 -16.99 -5.51 0.80
C GLY A 307 -16.33 -4.19 1.20
N TYR A 308 -17.16 -3.17 1.40
CA TYR A 308 -16.73 -1.80 1.67
C TYR A 308 -17.39 -1.25 2.94
N PHE A 309 -16.67 -0.37 3.61
CA PHE A 309 -17.16 0.38 4.77
C PHE A 309 -17.23 1.87 4.43
N LYS A 310 -18.44 2.45 4.51
CA LYS A 310 -18.69 3.89 4.28
C LYS A 310 -18.30 4.67 5.53
N ILE A 311 -17.26 5.51 5.41
CA ILE A 311 -16.83 6.43 6.45
C ILE A 311 -17.32 7.82 6.07
N ILE A 312 -18.04 8.47 6.98
CA ILE A 312 -18.52 9.84 6.79
C ILE A 312 -17.74 10.72 7.73
N ASN A 313 -17.26 11.85 7.21
CA ASN A 313 -16.59 12.86 8.01
C ASN A 313 -17.54 13.39 9.10
N GLN A 314 -17.20 13.15 10.36
CA GLN A 314 -18.03 13.52 11.51
C GLN A 314 -17.90 15.01 11.87
N SER A 315 -16.91 15.69 11.30
CA SER A 315 -16.67 17.12 11.48
C SER A 315 -17.62 18.01 10.67
N ILE A 316 -18.33 17.48 9.67
CA ILE A 316 -19.24 18.28 8.81
C ILE A 316 -20.37 18.95 9.61
N PRO A 317 -21.19 18.24 10.43
CA PRO A 317 -22.31 18.88 11.11
C PRO A 317 -21.88 19.99 12.08
N PRO A 318 -20.86 19.79 12.96
CA PRO A 318 -20.37 20.88 13.82
C PRO A 318 -19.75 22.04 13.04
N ALA A 319 -19.08 21.78 11.92
CA ALA A 319 -18.54 22.83 11.06
C ALA A 319 -19.64 23.66 10.38
N LEU A 320 -20.75 23.03 9.96
CA LEU A 320 -21.91 23.74 9.44
C LEU A 320 -22.58 24.61 10.52
N GLU A 321 -22.69 24.12 11.75
CA GLU A 321 -23.16 24.93 12.88
C GLU A 321 -22.24 26.12 13.13
N ARG A 322 -20.92 25.92 13.03
CA ARG A 322 -19.90 26.97 13.21
C ARG A 322 -20.05 28.13 12.21
N VAL A 323 -20.37 27.82 10.95
CA VAL A 323 -20.57 28.82 9.88
C VAL A 323 -22.01 29.34 9.81
N GLY A 324 -22.89 28.93 10.74
CA GLY A 324 -24.17 29.58 11.00
C GLY A 324 -25.42 28.87 10.50
N TYR A 325 -25.35 27.58 10.17
CA TYR A 325 -26.53 26.79 9.78
C TYR A 325 -27.29 26.26 11.01
N ASN A 326 -28.62 26.25 10.93
CA ASN A 326 -29.46 25.63 11.95
C ASN A 326 -29.57 24.11 11.77
N LYS A 327 -30.12 23.41 12.76
CA LYS A 327 -30.21 21.93 12.76
C LYS A 327 -30.94 21.36 11.54
N ASP A 328 -32.01 22.01 11.08
CA ASP A 328 -32.78 21.53 9.94
C ASP A 328 -32.00 21.68 8.63
N GLN A 329 -31.36 22.84 8.44
CA GLN A 329 -30.46 23.08 7.30
C GLN A 329 -29.29 22.09 7.29
N ILE A 330 -28.67 21.86 8.46
CA ILE A 330 -27.58 20.89 8.61
C ILE A 330 -28.04 19.49 8.22
N ASN A 331 -29.20 19.06 8.71
CA ASN A 331 -29.74 17.73 8.40
C ASN A 331 -29.97 17.56 6.90
N GLU A 332 -30.52 18.56 6.22
CA GLU A 332 -30.75 18.51 4.78
C GLU A 332 -29.44 18.51 3.97
N ILE A 333 -28.44 19.31 4.36
CA ILE A 333 -27.10 19.28 3.73
C ILE A 333 -26.43 17.92 3.93
N VAL A 334 -26.49 17.37 5.15
CA VAL A 334 -25.89 16.07 5.46
C VAL A 334 -26.60 14.95 4.70
N LYS A 335 -27.93 14.95 4.62
CA LYS A 335 -28.70 13.98 3.81
C LYS A 335 -28.40 14.11 2.32
N TYR A 336 -28.20 15.31 1.81
CA TYR A 336 -27.79 15.51 0.41
C TYR A 336 -26.45 14.85 0.09
N ALA A 337 -25.47 14.97 0.99
CA ALA A 337 -24.15 14.37 0.81
C ALA A 337 -24.14 12.86 1.10
N LYS A 338 -24.72 12.43 2.23
CA LYS A 338 -24.69 11.06 2.74
C LYS A 338 -25.77 10.15 2.13
N GLY A 339 -26.87 10.72 1.68
CA GLY A 339 -28.07 10.00 1.28
C GLY A 339 -29.07 9.83 2.43
N HIS A 340 -30.34 9.68 2.07
CA HIS A 340 -31.45 9.46 2.99
C HIS A 340 -31.52 8.01 3.49
N GLY A 341 -30.93 7.06 2.76
CA GLY A 341 -30.96 5.63 3.09
C GLY A 341 -32.35 5.00 3.00
N THR A 342 -33.30 5.61 2.29
CA THR A 342 -34.68 5.13 2.12
C THR A 342 -35.26 5.59 0.78
N LEU A 343 -36.19 4.83 0.19
CA LEU A 343 -36.94 5.24 -1.01
C LEU A 343 -38.04 6.25 -0.69
N ASN A 344 -38.38 6.42 0.58
CA ASN A 344 -39.40 7.38 1.00
C ASN A 344 -38.96 8.80 0.65
N GLY A 345 -39.73 9.47 -0.21
CA GLY A 345 -39.40 10.79 -0.75
C GLY A 345 -38.66 10.77 -2.10
N CYS A 346 -38.37 9.59 -2.66
CA CYS A 346 -37.90 9.48 -4.04
C CYS A 346 -39.03 9.79 -5.04
N ASN A 347 -38.71 10.59 -6.06
CA ASN A 347 -39.68 10.96 -7.10
C ASN A 347 -40.02 9.81 -8.05
N TYR A 348 -39.02 9.04 -8.47
CA TYR A 348 -39.17 8.05 -9.54
C TYR A 348 -39.14 6.62 -9.03
N VAL A 349 -38.04 6.20 -8.40
CA VAL A 349 -37.92 4.85 -7.81
C VAL A 349 -38.38 4.91 -6.35
N ASN A 350 -39.68 4.66 -6.15
CA ASN A 350 -40.33 4.64 -4.84
C ASN A 350 -41.26 3.44 -4.66
N ALA A 351 -41.78 3.24 -3.45
CA ALA A 351 -42.63 2.11 -3.13
C ALA A 351 -43.85 1.96 -4.06
N GLU A 352 -44.46 3.07 -4.48
CA GLU A 352 -45.63 3.06 -5.38
C GLU A 352 -45.24 2.60 -6.79
N SER A 353 -44.16 3.17 -7.35
CA SER A 353 -43.63 2.80 -8.67
C SER A 353 -43.16 1.34 -8.73
N LEU A 354 -42.59 0.83 -7.63
CA LEU A 354 -42.12 -0.55 -7.54
C LEU A 354 -43.30 -1.52 -7.44
N LYS A 355 -44.32 -1.20 -6.64
CA LYS A 355 -45.57 -1.97 -6.59
C LYS A 355 -46.25 -2.04 -7.96
N ALA A 356 -46.28 -0.93 -8.70
CA ALA A 356 -46.80 -0.89 -10.06
C ALA A 356 -46.00 -1.77 -11.05
N LYS A 357 -44.73 -2.03 -10.76
CA LYS A 357 -43.84 -2.93 -11.52
C LYS A 357 -43.75 -4.36 -10.96
N GLY A 358 -44.66 -4.74 -10.06
CA GLY A 358 -44.77 -6.12 -9.57
C GLY A 358 -44.04 -6.43 -8.26
N PHE A 359 -43.50 -5.41 -7.56
CA PHE A 359 -42.86 -5.64 -6.25
C PHE A 359 -43.88 -5.80 -5.12
N THR A 360 -43.67 -6.84 -4.31
CA THR A 360 -44.45 -7.08 -3.08
C THR A 360 -43.97 -6.18 -1.94
N GLU A 361 -44.81 -5.99 -0.91
CA GLU A 361 -44.41 -5.23 0.30
C GLU A 361 -43.22 -5.88 1.02
N GLU A 362 -43.14 -7.21 1.02
CA GLU A 362 -42.02 -7.92 1.62
C GLU A 362 -40.71 -7.65 0.88
N ALA A 363 -40.73 -7.65 -0.45
CA ALA A 363 -39.56 -7.33 -1.28
C ALA A 363 -39.09 -5.89 -1.06
N ILE A 364 -40.02 -4.93 -1.00
CA ILE A 364 -39.71 -3.52 -0.73
C ILE A 364 -39.12 -3.37 0.69
N SER A 365 -39.65 -4.08 1.69
CA SER A 365 -39.10 -4.06 3.05
C SER A 365 -37.67 -4.60 3.12
N LYS A 366 -37.35 -5.65 2.35
CA LYS A 366 -35.98 -6.18 2.23
C LYS A 366 -35.04 -5.15 1.60
N ILE A 367 -35.48 -4.48 0.53
CA ILE A 367 -34.72 -3.39 -0.10
C ILE A 367 -34.47 -2.26 0.90
N GLU A 368 -35.51 -1.73 1.55
CA GLU A 368 -35.42 -0.63 2.53
C GLU A 368 -34.42 -0.93 3.66
N LYS A 369 -34.35 -2.19 4.12
CA LYS A 369 -33.35 -2.61 5.12
C LYS A 369 -31.91 -2.60 4.60
N ALA A 370 -31.72 -2.81 3.30
CA ALA A 370 -30.41 -2.80 2.66
C ALA A 370 -29.94 -1.39 2.26
N LEU A 371 -30.85 -0.46 1.97
CA LEU A 371 -30.51 0.87 1.45
C LEU A 371 -29.49 1.69 2.29
N PRO A 372 -29.50 1.65 3.64
CA PRO A 372 -28.53 2.40 4.43
C PRO A 372 -27.08 1.94 4.25
N THR A 373 -26.85 0.72 3.75
CA THR A 373 -25.51 0.12 3.65
C THR A 373 -24.97 0.06 2.22
N VAL A 374 -25.80 0.30 1.20
CA VAL A 374 -25.40 0.22 -0.22
C VAL A 374 -24.81 1.54 -0.73
N PHE A 375 -23.85 1.40 -1.64
CA PHE A 375 -23.11 2.51 -2.27
C PHE A 375 -23.84 3.09 -3.46
N GLU A 376 -24.45 2.19 -4.23
CA GLU A 376 -25.37 2.51 -5.30
C GLU A 376 -26.67 1.78 -5.07
N ILE A 377 -27.76 2.42 -5.43
CA ILE A 377 -29.11 1.87 -5.27
C ILE A 377 -29.22 0.50 -5.95
N GLY A 378 -28.55 0.29 -7.08
CA GLY A 378 -28.50 -0.99 -7.80
C GLY A 378 -28.06 -2.17 -6.93
N PHE A 379 -27.16 -1.97 -5.96
CA PHE A 379 -26.73 -3.04 -5.06
C PHE A 379 -27.81 -3.49 -4.08
N ALA A 380 -28.87 -2.71 -3.84
CA ALA A 380 -30.02 -3.22 -3.09
C ALA A 380 -30.97 -4.04 -3.99
N PHE A 381 -30.97 -3.78 -5.29
CA PHE A 381 -31.81 -4.45 -6.29
C PHE A 381 -31.05 -5.61 -6.95
N ASN A 382 -30.64 -6.59 -6.12
CA ASN A 382 -29.90 -7.76 -6.59
C ASN A 382 -30.56 -9.07 -6.10
N LYS A 383 -30.11 -10.20 -6.67
CA LYS A 383 -30.63 -11.53 -6.37
C LYS A 383 -30.41 -11.99 -4.91
N PHE A 384 -29.38 -11.49 -4.24
CA PHE A 384 -29.09 -11.82 -2.84
C PHE A 384 -30.07 -11.12 -1.89
N THR A 385 -30.51 -9.91 -2.23
CA THR A 385 -31.48 -9.14 -1.43
C THR A 385 -32.92 -9.61 -1.68
N LEU A 386 -33.26 -9.87 -2.93
CA LEU A 386 -34.64 -10.14 -3.37
C LEU A 386 -34.97 -11.64 -3.47
N GLY A 387 -33.96 -12.49 -3.64
CA GLY A 387 -34.12 -13.90 -3.97
C GLY A 387 -34.28 -14.12 -5.48
N THR A 388 -33.65 -15.17 -6.01
CA THR A 388 -33.72 -15.52 -7.43
C THR A 388 -35.15 -15.85 -7.86
N ASP A 389 -35.87 -16.62 -7.04
CA ASP A 389 -37.26 -17.03 -7.30
C ASP A 389 -38.19 -15.82 -7.50
N PHE A 390 -38.02 -14.76 -6.71
CA PHE A 390 -38.80 -13.55 -6.86
C PHE A 390 -38.52 -12.85 -8.21
N ILE A 391 -37.25 -12.77 -8.61
CA ILE A 391 -36.86 -12.10 -9.87
C ILE A 391 -37.35 -12.91 -11.09
N ILE A 392 -37.31 -14.23 -11.02
CA ILE A 392 -37.77 -15.10 -12.11
C ILE A 392 -39.31 -15.15 -12.15
N ASP A 393 -39.94 -15.53 -11.04
CA ASP A 393 -41.36 -15.90 -11.03
C ASP A 393 -42.29 -14.68 -11.02
N GLN A 394 -41.88 -13.57 -10.41
CA GLN A 394 -42.72 -12.36 -10.29
C GLN A 394 -42.33 -11.26 -11.28
N LEU A 395 -41.04 -11.08 -11.56
CA LEU A 395 -40.56 -10.06 -12.50
C LEU A 395 -40.36 -10.59 -13.92
N GLY A 396 -40.38 -11.92 -14.12
CA GLY A 396 -40.30 -12.54 -15.45
C GLY A 396 -38.93 -12.37 -16.12
N ILE A 397 -37.85 -12.28 -15.34
CA ILE A 397 -36.49 -12.11 -15.86
C ILE A 397 -35.77 -13.45 -15.86
N ASP A 398 -35.27 -13.86 -17.02
CA ASP A 398 -34.57 -15.14 -17.21
C ASP A 398 -33.30 -15.25 -16.34
N GLU A 399 -33.05 -16.46 -15.82
CA GLU A 399 -31.89 -16.76 -14.96
C GLU A 399 -30.54 -16.45 -15.65
N GLU A 400 -30.44 -16.69 -16.96
CA GLU A 400 -29.24 -16.38 -17.75
C GLU A 400 -28.91 -14.88 -17.78
N LYS A 401 -29.91 -14.00 -17.64
CA LYS A 401 -29.68 -12.55 -17.58
C LYS A 401 -29.23 -12.11 -16.19
N ILE A 402 -29.77 -12.73 -15.14
CA ILE A 402 -29.47 -12.41 -13.73
C ILE A 402 -27.99 -12.69 -13.39
N ASP A 403 -27.38 -13.66 -14.06
CA ASP A 403 -25.98 -14.05 -13.84
C ASP A 403 -24.96 -13.26 -14.69
N ARG A 404 -25.41 -12.34 -15.54
CA ARG A 404 -24.50 -11.47 -16.30
C ARG A 404 -23.82 -10.44 -15.39
N PHE A 405 -22.56 -10.14 -15.69
CA PHE A 405 -21.77 -9.17 -14.92
C PHE A 405 -22.29 -7.74 -15.04
N ASP A 406 -22.96 -7.40 -16.15
CA ASP A 406 -23.52 -6.07 -16.45
C ASP A 406 -25.02 -5.96 -16.11
N PHE A 407 -25.59 -6.95 -15.40
CA PHE A 407 -27.00 -6.98 -15.06
C PHE A 407 -27.39 -5.88 -14.09
N ASN A 408 -28.37 -5.05 -14.48
CA ASN A 408 -28.95 -4.03 -13.63
C ASN A 408 -30.48 -4.18 -13.58
N LEU A 409 -30.99 -4.67 -12.44
CA LEU A 409 -32.41 -4.98 -12.28
C LEU A 409 -33.33 -3.78 -12.52
N LEU A 410 -32.95 -2.59 -12.04
CA LEU A 410 -33.75 -1.37 -12.20
C LEU A 410 -33.91 -0.99 -13.67
N LYS A 411 -32.86 -1.20 -14.48
CA LYS A 411 -32.89 -0.96 -15.92
C LYS A 411 -33.77 -1.96 -16.66
N GLU A 412 -33.70 -3.24 -16.29
CA GLU A 412 -34.50 -4.31 -16.91
C GLU A 412 -35.99 -4.17 -16.62
N ILE A 413 -36.37 -3.72 -15.42
CA ILE A 413 -37.78 -3.40 -15.10
C ILE A 413 -38.25 -2.05 -15.67
N GLY A 414 -37.41 -1.39 -16.48
CA GLY A 414 -37.79 -0.24 -17.30
C GLY A 414 -37.65 1.12 -16.64
N PHE A 415 -36.77 1.29 -15.64
CA PHE A 415 -36.34 2.63 -15.22
C PHE A 415 -35.23 3.14 -16.14
N SER A 416 -35.31 4.41 -16.51
CA SER A 416 -34.28 5.09 -17.29
C SER A 416 -33.03 5.34 -16.44
N LYS A 417 -31.88 5.54 -17.11
CA LYS A 417 -30.63 5.91 -16.44
C LYS A 417 -30.76 7.17 -15.57
N GLN A 418 -31.57 8.14 -16.00
CA GLN A 418 -31.77 9.40 -15.25
C GLN A 418 -32.61 9.19 -13.98
N GLU A 419 -33.65 8.35 -14.04
CA GLU A 419 -34.47 8.02 -12.87
C GLU A 419 -33.67 7.24 -11.83
N ILE A 420 -32.85 6.28 -12.28
CA ILE A 420 -31.95 5.51 -11.40
C ILE A 420 -30.91 6.43 -10.77
N ALA A 421 -30.28 7.32 -11.54
CA ALA A 421 -29.32 8.28 -11.01
C ALA A 421 -29.95 9.23 -9.98
N SER A 422 -31.16 9.74 -10.26
CA SER A 422 -31.89 10.59 -9.33
C SER A 422 -32.23 9.87 -8.02
N ALA A 423 -32.63 8.59 -8.09
CA ALA A 423 -32.89 7.79 -6.90
C ALA A 423 -31.60 7.48 -6.15
N ASN A 424 -30.51 7.19 -6.88
CA ASN A 424 -29.19 6.97 -6.30
C ASN A 424 -28.70 8.17 -5.50
N ASP A 425 -28.78 9.38 -6.08
CA ASP A 425 -28.39 10.61 -5.41
C ASP A 425 -29.20 10.87 -4.14
N PHE A 426 -30.50 10.56 -4.15
CA PHE A 426 -31.36 10.74 -2.98
C PHE A 426 -31.05 9.73 -1.89
N VAL A 427 -30.95 8.44 -2.25
CA VAL A 427 -30.84 7.33 -1.31
C VAL A 427 -29.42 7.16 -0.78
N CYS A 428 -28.45 7.10 -1.70
CA CYS A 428 -27.05 6.84 -1.40
C CYS A 428 -26.25 8.12 -1.17
N GLY A 429 -26.78 9.27 -1.60
CA GLY A 429 -26.16 10.58 -1.46
C GLY A 429 -25.32 10.96 -2.67
N THR A 430 -25.12 12.26 -2.86
CA THR A 430 -24.26 12.78 -3.94
C THR A 430 -22.76 12.67 -3.62
N MET A 431 -22.42 12.33 -2.38
CA MET A 431 -21.07 12.30 -1.80
C MET A 431 -20.35 13.65 -1.77
N THR A 432 -21.02 14.72 -2.21
CA THR A 432 -20.53 16.10 -2.18
C THR A 432 -21.53 17.00 -1.47
N ILE A 433 -21.07 18.17 -1.07
CA ILE A 433 -21.89 19.26 -0.55
C ILE A 433 -22.12 20.35 -1.61
N GLU A 434 -21.45 20.26 -2.76
CA GLU A 434 -21.70 21.15 -3.90
C GLU A 434 -23.15 20.99 -4.39
N GLY A 435 -23.92 22.08 -4.42
CA GLY A 435 -25.33 22.05 -4.78
C GLY A 435 -26.27 21.57 -3.67
N ALA A 436 -25.78 21.34 -2.45
CA ALA A 436 -26.63 20.98 -1.32
C ALA A 436 -27.63 22.11 -1.01
N PRO A 437 -28.88 21.79 -0.62
CA PRO A 437 -29.87 22.78 -0.22
C PRO A 437 -29.34 23.68 0.90
N PHE A 438 -29.70 24.97 0.88
CA PHE A 438 -29.31 25.99 1.87
C PHE A 438 -27.82 26.36 1.94
N LEU A 439 -26.91 25.49 1.51
CA LEU A 439 -25.47 25.75 1.59
C LEU A 439 -25.08 26.87 0.64
N LYS A 440 -24.42 27.89 1.20
CA LYS A 440 -23.97 29.06 0.45
C LYS A 440 -22.63 28.77 -0.20
N HIS A 441 -22.44 29.29 -1.41
CA HIS A 441 -21.20 29.14 -2.18
C HIS A 441 -19.97 29.70 -1.43
N GLU A 442 -20.14 30.74 -0.61
CA GLU A 442 -19.08 31.33 0.20
C GLU A 442 -18.50 30.36 1.25
N HIS A 443 -19.26 29.34 1.67
CA HIS A 443 -18.84 28.36 2.65
C HIS A 443 -18.22 27.09 2.03
N TYR A 444 -18.31 26.91 0.71
CA TYR A 444 -17.76 25.72 0.04
C TYR A 444 -16.27 25.50 0.34
N PRO A 445 -15.39 26.53 0.35
CA PRO A 445 -13.97 26.34 0.64
C PRO A 445 -13.65 25.70 1.99
N VAL A 446 -14.54 25.78 2.98
CA VAL A 446 -14.37 25.14 4.29
C VAL A 446 -14.41 23.60 4.18
N PHE A 447 -15.14 23.08 3.20
CA PHE A 447 -15.39 21.67 3.01
C PHE A 447 -14.67 21.09 1.78
N ASP A 448 -13.81 21.87 1.13
CA ASP A 448 -13.00 21.36 0.02
C ASP A 448 -12.07 20.25 0.54
N CYS A 449 -11.96 19.15 -0.21
CA CYS A 449 -11.15 17.99 0.13
C CYS A 449 -9.91 17.88 -0.78
N ALA A 450 -9.00 16.95 -0.46
CA ALA A 450 -7.82 16.66 -1.26
C ALA A 450 -8.16 16.25 -2.69
N ASN A 451 -9.28 15.56 -2.88
CA ASN A 451 -9.80 15.13 -4.17
C ASN A 451 -11.24 15.62 -4.37
N LYS A 452 -11.72 15.47 -5.61
CA LYS A 452 -13.13 15.70 -5.94
C LYS A 452 -14.00 14.69 -5.18
N CYS A 453 -15.10 15.20 -4.62
CA CYS A 453 -16.04 14.41 -3.85
C CYS A 453 -17.18 13.90 -4.74
N GLY A 454 -17.32 12.58 -4.87
CA GLY A 454 -18.37 11.97 -5.68
C GLY A 454 -18.30 12.31 -7.18
N LYS A 455 -19.36 11.94 -7.90
CA LYS A 455 -19.48 12.17 -9.36
C LYS A 455 -19.72 13.64 -9.72
N LYS A 456 -20.45 14.35 -8.84
CA LYS A 456 -20.91 15.73 -9.08
C LYS A 456 -19.94 16.79 -8.57
N GLY A 457 -19.04 16.43 -7.66
CA GLY A 457 -18.08 17.36 -7.11
C GLY A 457 -17.07 17.82 -8.16
N THR A 458 -16.88 19.13 -8.24
CA THR A 458 -15.92 19.76 -9.16
C THR A 458 -14.74 20.36 -8.41
N ARG A 459 -14.92 20.66 -7.12
CA ARG A 459 -13.93 21.35 -6.28
C ARG A 459 -12.98 20.36 -5.60
N PHE A 460 -11.76 20.82 -5.40
CA PHE A 460 -10.71 20.12 -4.66
C PHE A 460 -9.61 21.11 -4.28
N ILE A 461 -8.84 20.77 -3.24
CA ILE A 461 -7.70 21.56 -2.77
C ILE A 461 -6.54 21.36 -3.74
N ARG A 462 -6.09 22.47 -4.35
CA ARG A 462 -4.99 22.46 -5.33
C ARG A 462 -3.67 22.09 -4.69
N ALA A 463 -2.77 21.48 -5.47
CA ALA A 463 -1.42 21.08 -5.04
C ALA A 463 -0.66 22.22 -4.33
N SER A 464 -0.75 23.45 -4.83
CA SER A 464 -0.11 24.62 -4.21
C SER A 464 -0.52 24.87 -2.76
N ALA A 465 -1.76 24.56 -2.39
CA ALA A 465 -2.25 24.71 -1.03
C ALA A 465 -1.68 23.64 -0.10
N HIS A 466 -1.58 22.39 -0.57
CA HIS A 466 -0.90 21.32 0.15
C HIS A 466 0.57 21.70 0.41
N ILE A 467 1.27 22.24 -0.59
CA ILE A 467 2.67 22.67 -0.47
C ILE A 467 2.80 23.81 0.53
N LYS A 468 1.92 24.83 0.46
CA LYS A 468 1.94 25.95 1.41
C LYS A 468 1.66 25.50 2.84
N MET A 469 0.76 24.53 3.04
CA MET A 469 0.51 23.96 4.38
C MET A 469 1.75 23.21 4.91
N MET A 470 2.41 22.43 4.06
CA MET A 470 3.69 21.80 4.42
C MET A 470 4.75 22.86 4.72
N ALA A 471 4.83 23.93 3.93
CA ALA A 471 5.81 25.00 4.11
C ALA A 471 5.59 25.79 5.41
N ALA A 472 4.33 25.91 5.85
CA ALA A 472 3.99 26.56 7.10
C ALA A 472 4.43 25.75 8.34
N SER A 473 4.47 24.42 8.25
CA SER A 473 4.87 23.53 9.35
C SER A 473 6.36 23.15 9.33
N GLN A 474 6.96 23.04 8.13
CA GLN A 474 8.33 22.57 7.94
C GLN A 474 9.42 23.29 8.77
N PRO A 475 9.43 24.63 8.91
CA PRO A 475 10.42 25.32 9.73
C PRO A 475 10.17 25.17 11.23
N PHE A 476 9.19 24.39 11.65
CA PHE A 476 8.90 24.11 13.06
C PHE A 476 8.97 22.61 13.35
N ILE A 477 9.78 21.86 12.61
CA ILE A 477 10.06 20.46 12.91
C ILE A 477 11.53 20.13 12.68
N SER A 478 12.08 19.28 13.55
CA SER A 478 13.47 18.84 13.43
C SER A 478 13.66 17.83 12.30
N GLY A 479 12.71 16.91 12.10
CA GLY A 479 12.67 16.04 10.91
C GLY A 479 11.90 16.68 9.75
N ALA A 480 11.07 15.90 9.07
CA ALA A 480 10.30 16.28 7.90
C ALA A 480 8.82 15.85 8.03
N ILE A 481 8.07 15.99 6.93
CA ILE A 481 6.63 15.77 6.86
C ILE A 481 6.36 14.64 5.87
N SER A 482 5.76 13.56 6.35
CA SER A 482 5.18 12.51 5.52
C SER A 482 3.77 12.90 5.11
N LYS A 483 3.66 13.77 4.10
CA LYS A 483 2.38 14.18 3.51
C LYS A 483 2.40 13.96 2.01
N THR A 484 1.34 13.33 1.51
CA THR A 484 1.10 13.20 0.07
C THR A 484 0.41 14.45 -0.48
N ILE A 485 0.87 14.92 -1.64
CA ILE A 485 0.21 15.97 -2.42
C ILE A 485 -0.61 15.30 -3.53
N ASN A 486 -1.94 15.48 -3.44
CA ASN A 486 -2.87 14.84 -4.37
C ASN A 486 -3.09 15.71 -5.61
N PHE A 487 -3.12 15.04 -6.76
CA PHE A 487 -3.47 15.60 -8.06
C PHE A 487 -4.65 14.83 -8.65
N PRO A 488 -5.55 15.53 -9.36
CA PRO A 488 -6.59 14.85 -10.09
C PRO A 488 -6.00 14.08 -11.29
N ASN A 489 -6.73 13.10 -11.82
CA ASN A 489 -6.25 12.23 -12.89
C ASN A 489 -5.76 12.99 -14.14
N GLN A 490 -6.37 14.14 -14.45
CA GLN A 490 -6.01 14.98 -15.59
C GLN A 490 -4.77 15.87 -15.40
N ALA A 491 -4.10 15.81 -14.24
CA ALA A 491 -2.87 16.58 -14.03
C ALA A 491 -1.79 16.18 -15.03
N SER A 492 -1.02 17.17 -15.49
CA SER A 492 0.06 17.03 -16.45
C SER A 492 1.40 16.76 -15.78
N ILE A 493 2.41 16.40 -16.57
CA ILE A 493 3.80 16.28 -16.09
C ILE A 493 4.34 17.66 -15.67
N GLU A 494 3.88 18.75 -16.29
CA GLU A 494 4.32 20.10 -15.94
C GLU A 494 3.82 20.49 -14.54
N ASP A 495 2.59 20.10 -14.18
CA ASP A 495 2.06 20.31 -12.83
C ASP A 495 2.94 19.63 -11.76
N PHE A 496 3.52 18.46 -12.07
CA PHE A 496 4.46 17.76 -11.18
C PHE A 496 5.79 18.52 -11.04
N LYS A 497 6.34 19.03 -12.16
CA LYS A 497 7.57 19.85 -12.12
C LYS A 497 7.37 21.12 -11.31
N ASP A 498 6.27 21.81 -11.53
CA ASP A 498 5.92 23.03 -10.82
C ASP A 498 5.76 22.77 -9.32
N ALA A 499 5.11 21.67 -8.94
CA ALA A 499 4.96 21.28 -7.55
C ALA A 499 6.31 20.98 -6.88
N TYR A 500 7.20 20.23 -7.53
CA TYR A 500 8.54 20.00 -7.00
C TYR A 500 9.34 21.30 -6.88
N MET A 501 9.28 22.17 -7.89
CA MET A 501 9.99 23.46 -7.89
C MET A 501 9.47 24.39 -6.80
N GLN A 502 8.15 24.43 -6.60
CA GLN A 502 7.52 25.22 -5.54
C GLN A 502 7.89 24.70 -4.15
N SER A 503 7.88 23.38 -3.95
CA SER A 503 8.33 22.73 -2.71
C SER A 503 9.78 23.06 -2.36
N TRP A 504 10.67 23.02 -3.36
CA TRP A 504 12.06 23.43 -3.19
C TRP A 504 12.16 24.90 -2.77
N LYS A 505 11.51 25.81 -3.51
CA LYS A 505 11.55 27.27 -3.25
C LYS A 505 10.98 27.66 -1.89
N LEU A 506 10.08 26.86 -1.34
CA LEU A 506 9.47 27.09 -0.02
C LEU A 506 10.22 26.40 1.12
N GLY A 507 11.39 25.81 0.86
CA GLY A 507 12.23 25.22 1.89
C GLY A 507 11.66 23.92 2.47
N LEU A 508 10.90 23.14 1.68
CA LEU A 508 10.53 21.79 2.10
C LEU A 508 11.75 20.89 2.17
N LYS A 509 11.70 19.88 3.06
CA LYS A 509 12.75 18.85 3.17
C LYS A 509 12.47 17.66 2.25
N ALA A 510 11.20 17.29 2.08
CA ALA A 510 10.79 16.18 1.21
C ALA A 510 9.44 16.47 0.56
N ASN A 511 9.17 15.77 -0.54
CA ASN A 511 7.94 15.91 -1.32
C ASN A 511 7.55 14.58 -1.97
N ALA A 512 6.30 14.16 -1.75
CA ALA A 512 5.67 13.01 -2.40
C ALA A 512 4.42 13.46 -3.17
N LEU A 513 4.39 13.20 -4.47
CA LEU A 513 3.29 13.57 -5.36
C LEU A 513 2.50 12.31 -5.74
N TYR A 514 1.18 12.41 -5.71
CA TYR A 514 0.28 11.34 -6.12
C TYR A 514 -0.75 11.88 -7.09
N ARG A 515 -0.86 11.26 -8.25
CA ARG A 515 -1.94 11.51 -9.21
C ARG A 515 -2.96 10.38 -9.13
N ASP A 516 -4.23 10.72 -9.08
CA ASP A 516 -5.28 9.72 -9.10
C ASP A 516 -5.13 8.78 -10.33
N GLY A 517 -5.12 7.47 -10.09
CA GLY A 517 -4.89 6.44 -11.10
C GLY A 517 -3.42 6.15 -11.44
N SER A 518 -2.44 6.73 -10.74
CA SER A 518 -1.00 6.42 -10.92
C SER A 518 -0.53 5.15 -10.18
N LYS A 519 -1.37 4.57 -9.30
CA LYS A 519 -1.15 3.27 -8.65
C LYS A 519 -2.33 2.33 -8.93
N LEU A 520 -2.05 1.04 -9.13
CA LEU A 520 -3.04 0.01 -9.45
C LEU A 520 -3.95 -0.35 -8.26
N SER A 521 -3.46 -0.24 -7.02
CA SER A 521 -4.25 -0.46 -5.81
C SER A 521 -4.34 0.83 -5.00
N GLN A 522 -5.56 1.23 -4.69
CA GLN A 522 -5.86 2.41 -3.87
C GLN A 522 -6.54 1.99 -2.57
N PRO A 523 -6.01 2.36 -1.39
CA PRO A 523 -6.62 2.00 -0.11
C PRO A 523 -7.88 2.82 0.21
N LEU A 524 -8.04 4.00 -0.39
CA LEU A 524 -9.20 4.89 -0.25
C LEU A 524 -9.59 5.42 -1.63
N ASN A 525 -10.89 5.35 -1.94
CA ASN A 525 -11.45 5.88 -3.18
C ASN A 525 -12.53 6.93 -2.86
N SER A 526 -12.61 7.98 -3.67
CA SER A 526 -13.69 8.99 -3.63
C SER A 526 -14.86 8.68 -4.57
N ILE A 527 -14.72 7.61 -5.37
CA ILE A 527 -15.62 7.15 -6.43
C ILE A 527 -15.76 5.61 -6.31
N SER A 528 -16.86 5.02 -6.79
CA SER A 528 -17.13 3.57 -6.69
C SER A 528 -16.33 2.72 -7.71
N GLU A 529 -16.27 1.39 -7.56
CA GLU A 529 -15.56 0.48 -8.50
C GLU A 529 -16.18 0.48 -9.91
N GLU A 530 -17.50 0.46 -10.05
CA GLU A 530 -18.18 0.49 -11.37
C GLU A 530 -17.94 1.81 -12.12
N ASP A 531 -17.77 2.92 -11.39
CA ASP A 531 -17.41 4.20 -11.97
C ASP A 531 -15.95 4.26 -12.43
N ILE A 532 -15.07 3.58 -11.68
CA ILE A 532 -13.68 3.39 -12.09
C ILE A 532 -13.65 2.57 -13.38
N GLU A 533 -14.47 1.51 -13.49
CA GLU A 533 -14.62 0.70 -14.70
C GLU A 533 -15.20 1.52 -15.87
N ALA A 534 -16.26 2.30 -15.66
CA ALA A 534 -16.82 3.19 -16.70
C ALA A 534 -15.82 4.26 -17.18
N LEU A 535 -14.99 4.80 -16.26
CA LEU A 535 -13.89 5.71 -16.61
C LEU A 535 -12.73 4.99 -17.31
N LEU A 536 -12.52 3.70 -17.05
CA LEU A 536 -11.54 2.86 -17.75
C LEU A 536 -12.01 2.50 -19.16
N GLU A 537 -13.31 2.24 -19.35
CA GLU A 537 -13.89 1.97 -20.68
C GLU A 537 -13.83 3.19 -21.62
N ASP A 538 -13.94 4.42 -21.10
CA ASP A 538 -13.75 5.64 -21.90
C ASP A 538 -12.26 5.97 -22.15
N LYS A 539 -11.31 5.38 -21.41
CA LYS A 539 -9.86 5.55 -21.66
C LYS A 539 -9.38 4.86 -22.93
N ASP A 540 -10.06 3.82 -23.40
CA ASP A 540 -9.72 3.11 -24.65
C ASP A 540 -9.91 3.98 -25.91
N LYS A 541 -10.50 5.18 -25.79
CA LYS A 541 -10.67 6.14 -26.89
C LYS A 541 -9.58 7.23 -26.98
N ASN A 542 -8.69 7.36 -26.00
CA ASN A 542 -7.66 8.41 -26.00
C ASN A 542 -6.31 7.92 -26.55
N ASP A 543 -5.86 8.53 -27.65
CA ASP A 543 -4.70 8.19 -28.49
C ASP A 543 -3.30 8.20 -27.79
N MET A 544 -3.21 8.46 -26.49
CA MET A 544 -1.93 8.45 -25.75
C MET A 544 -1.45 7.04 -25.34
N VAL A 545 -2.34 6.04 -25.27
CA VAL A 545 -1.97 4.66 -24.92
C VAL A 545 -1.11 4.00 -26.02
N ARG A 546 -1.30 4.40 -27.28
CA ARG A 546 -0.51 3.91 -28.43
C ARG A 546 0.97 4.31 -28.41
N VAL A 547 1.33 5.34 -27.65
CA VAL A 547 2.73 5.81 -27.56
C VAL A 547 3.52 4.98 -26.54
N ALA A 548 2.87 4.55 -25.45
CA ALA A 548 3.46 3.63 -24.47
C ALA A 548 3.66 2.22 -25.06
N GLU A 549 2.74 1.75 -25.92
CA GLU A 549 2.92 0.49 -26.66
C GLU A 549 4.09 0.51 -27.66
N LYS A 550 4.53 1.69 -28.12
CA LYS A 550 5.63 1.82 -29.08
C LYS A 550 7.03 1.71 -28.45
N ILE A 551 7.14 1.86 -27.13
CA ILE A 551 8.44 1.92 -26.42
C ILE A 551 8.76 0.60 -25.68
N ILE A 552 7.77 -0.27 -25.47
CA ILE A 552 8.05 -1.66 -25.10
C ILE A 552 8.44 -2.40 -26.37
N HIS A 553 9.75 -2.52 -26.58
CA HIS A 553 10.33 -3.39 -27.58
C HIS A 553 9.58 -4.71 -27.68
N ARG A 554 8.86 -4.85 -28.80
CA ARG A 554 8.69 -6.03 -29.65
C ARG A 554 9.54 -7.25 -29.23
N TYR A 555 9.16 -7.91 -28.15
CA TYR A 555 9.47 -9.30 -27.85
C TYR A 555 8.16 -10.05 -27.64
N ILE A 556 7.30 -10.05 -28.68
CA ILE A 556 6.51 -11.25 -28.91
C ILE A 556 7.52 -12.28 -29.43
N ALA A 557 8.27 -12.89 -28.52
CA ALA A 557 9.12 -14.02 -28.85
C ALA A 557 8.17 -15.12 -29.33
N LYS A 558 8.27 -15.47 -30.62
CA LYS A 558 7.72 -16.73 -31.12
C LYS A 558 8.22 -17.83 -30.18
N ARG A 559 7.31 -18.71 -29.72
CA ARG A 559 7.64 -19.84 -28.85
C ARG A 559 8.92 -20.52 -29.36
N ARG A 560 9.99 -20.49 -28.56
CA ARG A 560 11.22 -21.22 -28.85
C ARG A 560 10.97 -22.68 -28.43
N ARG A 561 10.93 -23.59 -29.41
CA ARG A 561 10.79 -25.02 -29.12
C ARG A 561 12.10 -25.55 -28.54
N LEU A 562 12.00 -26.43 -27.54
CA LEU A 562 13.16 -27.15 -27.02
C LEU A 562 13.62 -28.22 -28.02
N PRO A 563 14.91 -28.61 -28.00
CA PRO A 563 15.42 -29.77 -28.72
C PRO A 563 14.74 -31.07 -28.29
N ASP A 564 14.62 -32.02 -29.23
CA ASP A 564 14.06 -33.35 -28.97
C ASP A 564 14.91 -34.15 -27.96
N ARG A 565 16.22 -33.87 -27.90
CA ARG A 565 17.15 -34.37 -26.89
C ARG A 565 17.80 -33.19 -26.17
N ARG A 566 17.65 -33.11 -24.85
CA ARG A 566 18.08 -31.97 -24.03
C ARG A 566 18.76 -32.40 -22.73
N SER A 567 19.63 -31.55 -22.21
CA SER A 567 20.19 -31.67 -20.86
C SER A 567 19.21 -31.17 -19.82
N GLY A 568 19.47 -31.53 -18.57
CA GLY A 568 18.70 -31.13 -17.41
C GLY A 568 19.10 -31.98 -16.21
N TYR A 569 18.59 -31.62 -15.04
CA TYR A 569 18.84 -32.38 -13.81
C TYR A 569 17.54 -32.79 -13.14
N THR A 570 17.64 -33.82 -12.31
CA THR A 570 16.56 -34.23 -11.39
C THR A 570 17.05 -34.03 -9.96
N GLN A 571 16.34 -33.21 -9.19
CA GLN A 571 16.60 -33.02 -7.78
C GLN A 571 15.43 -33.60 -6.97
N LYS A 572 15.76 -34.54 -6.08
CA LYS A 572 14.82 -35.06 -5.08
C LYS A 572 15.03 -34.30 -3.77
N ALA A 573 13.94 -33.85 -3.15
CA ALA A 573 13.95 -33.30 -1.81
C ALA A 573 12.76 -33.80 -1.00
N LYS A 574 12.83 -33.72 0.32
CA LYS A 574 11.68 -33.91 1.20
C LYS A 574 11.41 -32.63 1.98
N ILE A 575 10.20 -32.12 1.89
CA ILE A 575 9.73 -30.94 2.64
C ILE A 575 8.77 -31.46 3.71
N ASN A 576 9.15 -31.32 4.98
CA ASN A 576 8.36 -31.80 6.13
C ASN A 576 7.89 -33.27 5.97
N GLY A 577 8.78 -34.13 5.49
CA GLY A 577 8.53 -35.56 5.28
C GLY A 577 7.88 -35.94 3.93
N GLN A 578 7.33 -34.99 3.17
CA GLN A 578 6.77 -35.26 1.84
C GLN A 578 7.83 -35.14 0.74
N SER A 579 7.91 -36.14 -0.15
CA SER A 579 8.92 -36.17 -1.22
C SER A 579 8.47 -35.36 -2.44
N VAL A 580 9.34 -34.46 -2.91
CA VAL A 580 9.20 -33.62 -4.11
C VAL A 580 10.35 -33.93 -5.06
N TYR A 581 10.04 -34.05 -6.34
CA TYR A 581 11.01 -34.20 -7.42
C TYR A 581 10.84 -33.04 -8.40
N ILE A 582 11.91 -32.28 -8.62
CA ILE A 582 11.98 -31.30 -9.70
C ILE A 582 12.86 -31.85 -10.80
N ARG A 583 12.35 -31.86 -12.03
CA ARG A 583 13.14 -32.15 -13.24
C ARG A 583 13.16 -30.93 -14.14
N THR A 584 14.31 -30.63 -14.73
CA THR A 584 14.49 -29.49 -15.61
C THR A 584 14.81 -29.94 -17.03
N GLY A 585 14.46 -29.12 -18.01
CA GLY A 585 14.88 -29.27 -19.40
C GLY A 585 15.52 -27.98 -19.89
N GLU A 586 16.73 -28.08 -20.43
CA GLU A 586 17.56 -26.95 -20.82
C GLU A 586 17.63 -26.80 -22.35
N TYR A 587 17.92 -25.58 -22.81
CA TYR A 587 18.40 -25.30 -24.15
C TYR A 587 19.90 -25.60 -24.25
N ASP A 588 20.42 -25.77 -25.47
CA ASP A 588 21.85 -26.03 -25.73
C ASP A 588 22.81 -24.96 -25.16
N ASN A 589 22.29 -23.77 -24.84
CA ASN A 589 23.05 -22.67 -24.23
C ASN A 589 23.02 -22.68 -22.68
N GLY A 590 22.46 -23.73 -22.06
CA GLY A 590 22.33 -23.86 -20.60
C GLY A 590 21.19 -23.06 -19.96
N GLN A 591 20.36 -22.36 -20.75
CA GLN A 591 19.16 -21.72 -20.22
C GLN A 591 18.06 -22.75 -19.95
N ILE A 592 17.32 -22.58 -18.86
CA ILE A 592 16.16 -23.41 -18.57
C ILE A 592 15.01 -23.11 -19.56
N GLY A 593 14.37 -24.17 -20.07
CA GLY A 593 13.23 -24.07 -20.97
C GLY A 593 11.96 -24.76 -20.47
N GLU A 594 12.07 -25.68 -19.51
CA GLU A 594 10.92 -26.34 -18.90
C GLU A 594 11.24 -26.91 -17.52
N ILE A 595 10.18 -27.12 -16.73
CA ILE A 595 10.20 -27.76 -15.43
C ILE A 595 9.10 -28.82 -15.32
N PHE A 596 9.38 -29.89 -14.58
CA PHE A 596 8.40 -30.88 -14.16
C PHE A 596 8.48 -31.05 -12.65
N ILE A 597 7.31 -31.24 -12.03
CA ILE A 597 7.17 -31.37 -10.59
C ILE A 597 6.38 -32.65 -10.33
N ASP A 598 6.97 -33.61 -9.62
CA ASP A 598 6.26 -34.79 -9.12
C ASP A 598 6.33 -34.83 -7.59
N MET A 599 5.25 -35.29 -6.95
CA MET A 599 5.26 -35.59 -5.52
C MET A 599 4.72 -36.98 -5.23
N HIS A 600 5.15 -37.57 -4.11
CA HIS A 600 4.74 -38.91 -3.71
C HIS A 600 3.55 -38.86 -2.74
N ARG A 601 2.50 -39.68 -2.97
CA ARG A 601 1.24 -39.75 -2.18
C ARG A 601 0.42 -38.45 -2.17
N GLU A 602 0.34 -37.78 -3.30
CA GLU A 602 -0.54 -36.62 -3.50
C GLU A 602 -1.94 -37.04 -3.98
N GLY A 603 -2.98 -36.28 -3.60
CA GLY A 603 -4.31 -36.45 -4.15
C GLY A 603 -4.33 -36.12 -5.66
N ALA A 604 -5.19 -36.80 -6.43
CA ALA A 604 -5.23 -36.66 -7.89
C ALA A 604 -5.43 -35.20 -8.38
N ALA A 605 -6.17 -34.39 -7.62
CA ALA A 605 -6.37 -32.97 -7.88
C ALA A 605 -5.07 -32.15 -7.73
N PHE A 606 -4.28 -32.43 -6.68
CA PHE A 606 -3.03 -31.71 -6.41
C PHE A 606 -1.96 -32.01 -7.45
N ARG A 607 -1.82 -33.29 -7.84
CA ARG A 607 -0.96 -33.71 -8.96
C ARG A 607 -1.32 -32.98 -10.25
N SER A 608 -2.61 -32.92 -10.56
CA SER A 608 -3.10 -32.27 -11.78
C SER A 608 -2.80 -30.77 -11.78
N LEU A 609 -2.96 -30.13 -10.63
CA LEU A 609 -2.68 -28.70 -10.46
C LEU A 609 -1.18 -28.39 -10.56
N LEU A 610 -0.32 -29.16 -9.90
CA LEU A 610 1.14 -29.01 -10.01
C LEU A 610 1.64 -29.26 -11.43
N ASN A 611 1.05 -30.22 -12.15
CA ASN A 611 1.38 -30.46 -13.55
C ASN A 611 0.93 -29.30 -14.45
N CYS A 612 -0.31 -28.80 -14.29
CA CYS A 612 -0.78 -27.61 -15.02
C CYS A 612 0.09 -26.37 -14.72
N PHE A 613 0.52 -26.23 -13.47
CA PHE A 613 1.43 -25.17 -13.06
C PHE A 613 2.79 -25.30 -13.74
N ALA A 614 3.42 -26.48 -13.68
CA ALA A 614 4.70 -26.76 -14.33
C ALA A 614 4.65 -26.52 -15.85
N ILE A 615 3.55 -26.91 -16.52
CA ILE A 615 3.30 -26.64 -17.94
C ILE A 615 3.23 -25.13 -18.21
N SER A 616 2.54 -24.37 -17.35
CA SER A 616 2.37 -22.93 -17.51
C SER A 616 3.71 -22.19 -17.39
N ILE A 617 4.54 -22.56 -16.40
CA ILE A 617 5.88 -22.00 -16.23
C ILE A 617 6.78 -22.36 -17.42
N SER A 618 6.73 -23.61 -17.87
CA SER A 618 7.50 -24.08 -19.03
C SER A 618 7.12 -23.33 -20.31
N LEU A 619 5.82 -23.09 -20.53
CA LEU A 619 5.36 -22.27 -21.66
C LEU A 619 5.86 -20.83 -21.54
N GLY A 620 5.79 -20.22 -20.36
CA GLY A 620 6.31 -18.87 -20.11
C GLY A 620 7.80 -18.75 -20.45
N LEU A 621 8.62 -19.70 -19.97
CA LEU A 621 10.05 -19.77 -20.29
C LEU A 621 10.29 -19.91 -21.81
N GLN A 622 9.49 -20.72 -22.51
CA GLN A 622 9.57 -20.89 -23.97
C GLN A 622 9.10 -19.66 -24.76
N HIS A 623 8.27 -18.82 -24.16
CA HIS A 623 7.82 -17.53 -24.70
C HIS A 623 8.70 -16.35 -24.29
N GLY A 624 9.86 -16.63 -23.66
CA GLY A 624 10.87 -15.63 -23.36
C GLY A 624 10.65 -14.87 -22.06
N VAL A 625 9.76 -15.34 -21.17
CA VAL A 625 9.66 -14.80 -19.81
C VAL A 625 10.94 -15.18 -19.05
N PRO A 626 11.71 -14.22 -18.50
CA PRO A 626 12.91 -14.52 -17.72
C PRO A 626 12.58 -15.36 -16.48
N LEU A 627 13.47 -16.30 -16.12
CA LEU A 627 13.34 -17.08 -14.89
C LEU A 627 13.30 -16.20 -13.62
N GLU A 628 13.98 -15.05 -13.66
CA GLU A 628 14.02 -14.08 -12.55
C GLU A 628 12.62 -13.55 -12.19
N GLU A 629 11.79 -13.24 -13.17
CA GLU A 629 10.40 -12.81 -12.96
C GLU A 629 9.57 -13.86 -12.22
N PHE A 630 9.77 -15.14 -12.57
CA PHE A 630 9.11 -16.23 -11.87
C PHE A 630 9.66 -16.46 -10.47
N ALA A 631 10.97 -16.33 -10.28
CA ALA A 631 11.59 -16.45 -8.97
C ALA A 631 11.08 -15.36 -8.01
N ASP A 632 11.04 -14.10 -8.46
CA ASP A 632 10.57 -13.00 -7.64
C ASP A 632 9.06 -13.07 -7.33
N ALA A 633 8.26 -13.63 -8.25
CA ALA A 633 6.83 -13.83 -8.04
C ALA A 633 6.49 -14.95 -7.04
N PHE A 634 7.30 -16.02 -6.99
CA PHE A 634 6.91 -17.26 -6.28
C PHE A 634 7.79 -17.61 -5.07
N VAL A 635 8.93 -16.98 -4.87
CA VAL A 635 9.70 -17.15 -3.62
C VAL A 635 8.92 -16.51 -2.46
N PHE A 636 8.97 -17.15 -1.28
CA PHE A 636 8.22 -16.83 -0.05
C PHE A 636 6.71 -17.11 -0.05
N THR A 637 6.17 -17.77 -1.09
CA THR A 637 4.78 -18.26 -1.04
C THR A 637 4.59 -19.26 0.11
N ARG A 638 3.45 -19.18 0.82
CA ARG A 638 3.18 -19.97 2.03
C ARG A 638 1.96 -20.86 1.87
N PHE A 639 2.15 -22.17 1.97
CA PHE A 639 1.10 -23.19 2.11
C PHE A 639 1.75 -24.55 2.42
N GLU A 640 0.97 -25.48 2.99
CA GLU A 640 1.45 -26.83 3.27
C GLU A 640 1.60 -27.66 1.98
N PRO A 641 2.69 -28.42 1.81
CA PRO A 641 3.73 -28.73 2.79
C PRO A 641 4.76 -27.61 3.00
N SER A 642 4.95 -27.21 4.25
CA SER A 642 5.97 -26.24 4.67
C SER A 642 6.86 -26.84 5.76
N GLY A 643 8.15 -26.46 5.79
CA GLY A 643 9.06 -26.94 6.84
C GLY A 643 10.44 -27.36 6.34
N ILE A 644 11.10 -28.22 7.14
CA ILE A 644 12.50 -28.61 6.95
C ILE A 644 12.66 -29.33 5.62
N VAL A 645 13.67 -28.92 4.85
CA VAL A 645 14.05 -29.50 3.57
C VAL A 645 15.25 -30.44 3.77
N THR A 646 15.08 -31.69 3.39
CA THR A 646 16.15 -32.70 3.36
C THR A 646 16.37 -33.20 1.93
N GLY A 647 17.60 -33.60 1.59
CA GLY A 647 17.97 -34.02 0.22
C GLY A 647 18.44 -32.89 -0.70
N ASN A 648 18.43 -31.64 -0.25
CA ASN A 648 19.04 -30.50 -0.95
C ASN A 648 20.22 -29.95 -0.13
N GLU A 649 21.35 -29.71 -0.79
CA GLU A 649 22.58 -29.26 -0.11
C GLU A 649 22.50 -27.80 0.32
N LYS A 650 21.82 -26.94 -0.44
CA LYS A 650 21.83 -25.48 -0.32
C LYS A 650 20.62 -24.91 0.43
N ILE A 651 19.44 -25.52 0.26
CA ILE A 651 18.17 -25.06 0.85
C ILE A 651 17.77 -26.01 1.97
N LYS A 652 17.66 -25.49 3.20
CA LYS A 652 17.36 -26.28 4.41
C LYS A 652 15.96 -26.05 4.97
N MET A 653 15.31 -24.97 4.57
CA MET A 653 13.95 -24.61 4.97
C MET A 653 13.18 -24.06 3.78
N ALA A 654 11.89 -24.37 3.69
CA ALA A 654 10.98 -23.80 2.70
C ALA A 654 9.60 -23.52 3.29
N THR A 655 8.95 -22.46 2.82
CA THR A 655 7.60 -22.07 3.29
C THR A 655 6.46 -22.69 2.46
N SER A 656 6.80 -23.33 1.34
CA SER A 656 5.92 -24.17 0.54
C SER A 656 6.76 -24.99 -0.47
N VAL A 657 6.11 -25.92 -1.18
CA VAL A 657 6.72 -26.65 -2.30
C VAL A 657 7.14 -25.70 -3.44
N ILE A 658 6.33 -24.70 -3.73
CA ILE A 658 6.60 -23.73 -4.80
C ILE A 658 7.75 -22.79 -4.42
N ASP A 659 7.79 -22.33 -3.16
CA ASP A 659 8.90 -21.57 -2.61
C ASP A 659 10.22 -22.34 -2.73
N TYR A 660 10.23 -23.64 -2.38
CA TYR A 660 11.40 -24.49 -2.54
C TYR A 660 11.88 -24.57 -4.01
N ILE A 661 10.95 -24.81 -4.94
CA ILE A 661 11.26 -24.97 -6.36
C ILE A 661 11.92 -23.71 -6.92
N PHE A 662 11.33 -22.54 -6.69
CA PHE A 662 11.87 -21.30 -7.27
C PHE A 662 13.15 -20.82 -6.58
N ARG A 663 13.34 -21.11 -5.29
CA ARG A 663 14.65 -20.92 -4.66
C ARG A 663 15.70 -21.82 -5.29
N GLU A 664 15.41 -23.10 -5.53
CA GLU A 664 16.37 -24.03 -6.12
C GLU A 664 16.74 -23.61 -7.54
N LEU A 665 15.75 -23.23 -8.36
CA LEU A 665 15.99 -22.72 -9.70
C LEU A 665 16.78 -21.40 -9.70
N ALA A 666 16.45 -20.46 -8.80
CA ALA A 666 17.17 -19.19 -8.69
C ALA A 666 18.62 -19.39 -8.23
N VAL A 667 18.86 -20.26 -7.25
CA VAL A 667 20.21 -20.56 -6.76
C VAL A 667 21.04 -21.26 -7.84
N THR A 668 20.45 -22.19 -8.60
CA THR A 668 21.18 -23.01 -9.57
C THR A 668 21.35 -22.33 -10.93
N TYR A 669 20.36 -21.59 -11.44
CA TYR A 669 20.44 -20.93 -12.76
C TYR A 669 20.74 -19.43 -12.72
N LEU A 670 20.35 -18.71 -11.67
CA LEU A 670 20.56 -17.26 -11.56
C LEU A 670 21.75 -16.88 -10.66
N GLY A 671 22.34 -17.84 -9.96
CA GLY A 671 23.43 -17.58 -9.00
C GLY A 671 22.99 -16.76 -7.78
N ARG A 672 21.69 -16.76 -7.47
CA ARG A 672 21.11 -16.06 -6.30
C ARG A 672 21.42 -16.77 -4.99
N HIS A 673 22.68 -16.70 -4.57
CA HIS A 673 23.14 -17.33 -3.33
C HIS A 673 22.56 -16.68 -2.07
N ASP A 674 21.97 -15.48 -2.16
CA ASP A 674 21.17 -14.85 -1.10
C ASP A 674 19.94 -15.68 -0.68
N LEU A 675 19.46 -16.56 -1.56
CA LEU A 675 18.36 -17.49 -1.27
C LEU A 675 18.83 -18.85 -0.72
N SER A 676 20.14 -19.08 -0.67
CA SER A 676 20.74 -20.28 -0.10
C SER A 676 20.93 -20.13 1.41
N HIS A 677 20.74 -21.23 2.15
CA HIS A 677 20.94 -21.25 3.61
C HIS A 677 22.36 -21.71 3.99
N VAL A 678 23.16 -22.16 3.02
CA VAL A 678 24.54 -22.65 3.20
C VAL A 678 25.41 -21.99 2.15
N GLU A 679 26.47 -21.29 2.57
CA GLU A 679 27.36 -20.59 1.63
C GLU A 679 28.26 -21.57 0.84
N PRO A 680 28.61 -21.26 -0.43
CA PRO A 680 29.44 -22.14 -1.28
C PRO A 680 30.82 -22.49 -0.69
N GLU A 681 31.40 -21.61 0.12
CA GLU A 681 32.69 -21.82 0.81
C GLU A 681 32.61 -22.94 1.86
N GLU A 682 31.45 -23.11 2.52
CA GLU A 682 31.21 -24.17 3.52
C GLU A 682 31.02 -25.56 2.91
N ILE A 683 30.59 -25.62 1.65
CA ILE A 683 30.43 -26.89 0.90
C ILE A 683 31.80 -27.43 0.49
N LYS A 684 32.74 -26.55 0.12
CA LYS A 684 34.13 -26.93 -0.22
C LYS A 684 34.97 -27.29 1.01
N SER A 685 34.71 -26.70 2.17
CA SER A 685 35.48 -26.95 3.40
C SER A 685 35.11 -28.26 4.12
N LYS A 686 34.02 -28.94 3.71
CA LYS A 686 33.63 -30.26 4.23
C LYS A 686 34.39 -31.46 3.63
N ALA A 687 35.40 -31.24 2.81
CA ALA A 687 36.39 -32.25 2.46
C ALA A 687 37.48 -32.39 3.54
N SER A 688 37.08 -32.77 4.76
CA SER A 688 38.01 -33.14 5.85
C SER A 688 37.62 -34.50 6.43
N PRO A 689 38.54 -35.48 6.50
CA PRO A 689 38.24 -36.92 6.65
C PRO A 689 38.00 -37.35 8.11
N GLY A 690 37.17 -36.61 8.86
CA GLY A 690 36.90 -36.88 10.28
C GLY A 690 35.43 -36.98 10.66
N ILE A 691 34.50 -36.55 9.79
CA ILE A 691 33.06 -36.46 10.10
C ILE A 691 32.23 -37.32 9.12
N VAL A 692 32.85 -38.28 8.43
CA VAL A 692 32.14 -39.21 7.54
C VAL A 692 31.59 -40.44 8.29
N LYS A 693 31.91 -40.61 9.58
CA LYS A 693 31.57 -41.83 10.34
C LYS A 693 30.22 -41.83 11.07
N LYS A 694 29.38 -40.79 10.94
CA LYS A 694 28.08 -40.73 11.64
C LYS A 694 26.84 -40.37 10.79
N LEU A 695 26.98 -40.25 9.47
CA LEU A 695 25.86 -39.93 8.56
C LEU A 695 25.85 -40.76 7.26
N ALA A 696 26.53 -41.90 7.24
CA ALA A 696 26.46 -42.87 6.15
C ALA A 696 26.19 -44.25 6.74
N GLU A 697 24.92 -44.58 6.96
CA GLU A 697 24.51 -45.98 6.89
C GLU A 697 24.22 -46.28 5.40
N PRO A 698 24.96 -47.20 4.76
CA PRO A 698 24.64 -47.66 3.42
C PRO A 698 23.40 -48.57 3.47
N GLU A 699 22.53 -48.46 2.48
CA GLU A 699 21.27 -49.22 2.38
C GLU A 699 21.45 -50.71 1.98
N PHE A 700 22.67 -51.28 2.00
CA PHE A 700 22.91 -52.69 1.62
C PHE A 700 24.10 -53.34 2.36
N GLU A 701 23.92 -54.59 2.83
CA GLU A 701 24.97 -55.48 3.36
C GLU A 701 25.51 -56.38 2.24
N SER A 702 26.71 -56.06 1.74
CA SER A 702 27.53 -56.84 0.78
C SER A 702 27.01 -57.03 -0.66
N GLU A 703 27.92 -56.91 -1.63
CA GLU A 703 27.73 -57.30 -3.03
C GLU A 703 28.26 -58.72 -3.24
N GLU A 704 27.41 -59.66 -3.66
CA GLU A 704 27.83 -60.91 -4.30
C GLU A 704 27.52 -60.83 -5.81
N LEU A 705 28.54 -61.13 -6.62
CA LEU A 705 28.51 -61.02 -8.08
C LEU A 705 27.98 -62.34 -8.68
N VAL A 706 26.69 -62.39 -9.02
CA VAL A 706 26.00 -63.66 -9.39
C VAL A 706 26.16 -64.07 -10.86
N SER A 707 26.60 -63.19 -11.77
CA SER A 707 27.25 -63.49 -13.07
C SER A 707 27.16 -62.30 -14.03
N GLU A 708 28.15 -62.14 -14.90
CA GLU A 708 28.06 -61.28 -16.08
C GLU A 708 27.45 -62.06 -17.25
N ARG A 709 26.40 -61.51 -17.88
CA ARG A 709 25.91 -61.96 -19.18
C ARG A 709 25.96 -60.80 -20.17
N LEU A 710 26.81 -60.94 -21.18
CA LEU A 710 26.75 -60.14 -22.40
C LEU A 710 25.55 -60.61 -23.23
N VAL A 711 24.62 -59.70 -23.51
CA VAL A 711 23.53 -59.94 -24.47
C VAL A 711 23.86 -59.17 -25.75
N GLU A 712 24.23 -59.91 -26.79
CA GLU A 712 24.31 -59.40 -28.16
C GLU A 712 22.90 -59.16 -28.72
N LEU A 713 22.74 -58.05 -29.44
CA LEU A 713 21.51 -57.69 -30.14
C LEU A 713 21.38 -58.53 -31.41
N ASP A 714 20.52 -59.55 -31.39
CA ASP A 714 20.20 -60.30 -32.60
C ASP A 714 19.09 -59.60 -33.40
N ARG A 715 19.49 -59.07 -34.55
CA ARG A 715 18.63 -58.51 -35.59
C ARG A 715 18.20 -59.67 -36.47
N ASP A 716 17.06 -60.31 -36.16
CA ASP A 716 16.20 -61.00 -37.13
C ASP A 716 15.07 -61.74 -36.40
N ASN A 717 13.90 -61.10 -36.27
CA ASN A 717 12.60 -61.79 -36.18
C ASN A 717 11.43 -60.81 -36.39
N VAL A 718 11.61 -59.96 -37.42
CA VAL A 718 10.50 -59.35 -38.14
C VAL A 718 9.94 -60.45 -39.04
N GLU A 719 8.62 -60.66 -39.02
CA GLU A 719 7.86 -61.66 -39.81
C GLU A 719 7.50 -63.00 -39.12
N SER A 720 6.63 -62.97 -38.10
CA SER A 720 5.72 -64.12 -37.90
C SER A 720 4.43 -63.87 -37.12
N PHE A 721 4.20 -62.72 -36.48
CA PHE A 721 2.90 -62.42 -35.85
C PHE A 721 1.92 -61.63 -36.75
N LYS A 722 1.92 -61.94 -38.06
CA LYS A 722 0.82 -61.65 -38.98
C LYS A 722 0.19 -62.97 -39.46
N LYS A 723 -0.85 -63.45 -38.78
CA LYS A 723 -2.00 -64.12 -39.45
C LYS A 723 -3.16 -64.41 -38.49
N ALA A 724 -4.26 -63.67 -38.73
CA ALA A 724 -5.68 -64.07 -38.65
C ALA A 724 -6.25 -64.44 -37.25
N LYS A 725 -7.39 -63.91 -36.79
CA LYS A 725 -8.59 -63.39 -37.45
C LYS A 725 -9.15 -62.19 -36.66
N MET A 726 -9.59 -61.08 -37.28
CA MET A 726 -10.74 -60.85 -38.18
C MET A 726 -12.12 -60.95 -37.51
N THR A 727 -12.65 -59.77 -37.17
CA THR A 727 -13.99 -59.21 -37.47
C THR A 727 -13.95 -57.75 -36.94
N THR A 728 -14.42 -56.66 -37.56
CA THR A 728 -14.81 -56.27 -38.93
C THR A 728 -14.79 -54.72 -38.92
N ALA A 729 -14.18 -54.09 -39.94
CA ALA A 729 -14.32 -52.68 -40.35
C ALA A 729 -15.80 -52.23 -40.50
N LEU A 730 -16.23 -50.97 -40.67
CA LEU A 730 -15.72 -49.59 -40.80
C LEU A 730 -17.00 -48.71 -40.82
N LYS A 731 -17.02 -47.53 -40.20
CA LYS A 731 -17.64 -46.30 -40.76
C LYS A 731 -17.48 -45.13 -39.79
N GLY A 732 -16.93 -44.03 -40.30
CA GLY A 732 -16.81 -42.79 -39.56
C GLY A 732 -18.16 -42.15 -39.29
N GLN A 733 -18.25 -41.48 -38.14
CA GLN A 733 -19.17 -40.38 -37.92
C GLN A 733 -18.44 -39.31 -37.11
N LYS A 734 -18.69 -38.06 -37.53
CA LYS A 734 -18.23 -36.81 -36.95
C LYS A 734 -18.57 -36.75 -35.45
N LEU A 735 -17.62 -36.26 -34.64
CA LEU A 735 -17.95 -35.64 -33.36
C LEU A 735 -17.92 -34.14 -33.59
N GLU A 736 -19.12 -33.58 -33.68
CA GLU A 736 -19.36 -32.14 -33.58
C GLU A 736 -18.86 -31.65 -32.23
N SER A 737 -18.18 -30.50 -32.26
CA SER A 737 -17.83 -29.73 -31.08
C SER A 737 -19.12 -29.23 -30.41
N ASP A 738 -19.42 -29.75 -29.23
CA ASP A 738 -20.41 -29.17 -28.33
C ASP A 738 -19.76 -27.98 -27.59
N PRO A 739 -20.25 -26.73 -27.74
CA PRO A 739 -19.67 -25.57 -27.07
C PRO A 739 -19.96 -25.46 -25.56
N ASN A 740 -20.71 -26.39 -24.95
CA ASN A 740 -21.37 -26.12 -23.66
C ASN A 740 -20.79 -26.78 -22.39
N THR A 741 -19.53 -27.22 -22.36
CA THR A 741 -18.93 -27.87 -21.15
C THR A 741 -17.91 -27.00 -20.41
N LYS A 742 -18.29 -25.75 -20.07
CA LYS A 742 -17.42 -24.86 -19.25
C LYS A 742 -18.03 -24.34 -17.94
N THR A 743 -19.15 -24.86 -17.46
CA THR A 743 -19.93 -24.16 -16.41
C THR A 743 -20.21 -24.89 -15.10
N ASP A 744 -19.71 -26.10 -14.81
CA ASP A 744 -20.29 -26.88 -13.69
C ASP A 744 -19.42 -27.08 -12.42
N ILE A 745 -18.30 -26.36 -12.24
CA ILE A 745 -17.54 -26.39 -10.96
C ILE A 745 -18.19 -25.46 -9.92
N SER A 746 -18.80 -24.36 -10.38
CA SER A 746 -19.45 -23.38 -9.51
C SER A 746 -20.75 -23.88 -8.86
N SER A 747 -21.49 -24.76 -9.53
CA SER A 747 -22.78 -25.27 -9.03
C SER A 747 -22.58 -26.27 -7.88
N GLN A 748 -21.54 -27.10 -7.98
CA GLN A 748 -21.19 -28.12 -6.99
C GLN A 748 -20.70 -27.50 -5.67
N VAL A 749 -19.92 -26.41 -5.75
CA VAL A 749 -19.47 -25.66 -4.57
C VAL A 749 -20.65 -24.99 -3.85
N LYS A 750 -21.61 -24.42 -4.60
CA LYS A 750 -22.82 -23.82 -4.02
C LYS A 750 -23.72 -24.87 -3.36
N GLN A 751 -23.91 -26.04 -3.98
CA GLN A 751 -24.65 -27.15 -3.36
C GLN A 751 -23.97 -27.68 -2.08
N ALA A 752 -22.65 -27.69 -2.01
CA ALA A 752 -21.92 -28.13 -0.82
C ALA A 752 -22.10 -27.16 0.37
N ILE A 753 -22.08 -25.86 0.11
CA ILE A 753 -22.32 -24.82 1.12
C ILE A 753 -23.78 -24.87 1.61
N GLN A 754 -24.74 -25.05 0.70
CA GLN A 754 -26.16 -25.11 1.02
C GLN A 754 -26.53 -26.36 1.85
N LYS A 755 -25.77 -27.45 1.69
CA LYS A 755 -25.87 -28.67 2.52
C LYS A 755 -25.14 -28.58 3.86
N GLY A 756 -24.54 -27.42 4.17
CA GLY A 756 -23.88 -27.15 5.45
C GLY A 756 -22.50 -27.80 5.60
N TYR A 757 -21.83 -28.15 4.49
CA TYR A 757 -20.50 -28.76 4.54
C TYR A 757 -19.43 -27.71 4.86
N THR A 758 -18.61 -28.00 5.88
CA THR A 758 -17.59 -27.06 6.39
C THR A 758 -16.30 -27.09 5.58
N GLY A 759 -16.14 -28.06 4.68
CA GLY A 759 -14.91 -28.30 3.93
C GLY A 759 -13.84 -29.07 4.71
N ASP A 760 -14.10 -29.37 5.98
CA ASP A 760 -13.23 -30.22 6.79
C ASP A 760 -13.29 -31.68 6.31
N ILE A 761 -12.15 -32.36 6.37
CA ILE A 761 -12.02 -33.75 5.93
C ILE A 761 -12.27 -34.68 7.13
N CYS A 762 -13.19 -35.62 6.97
CA CYS A 762 -13.41 -36.68 7.96
C CYS A 762 -12.12 -37.50 8.18
N THR A 763 -11.63 -37.58 9.40
CA THR A 763 -10.38 -38.31 9.73
C THR A 763 -10.49 -39.83 9.50
N GLU A 764 -11.70 -40.38 9.52
CA GLU A 764 -11.98 -41.80 9.32
C GLU A 764 -12.12 -42.16 7.83
N CYS A 765 -13.11 -41.57 7.14
CA CYS A 765 -13.44 -41.95 5.75
C CYS A 765 -12.96 -40.97 4.68
N GLN A 766 -12.34 -39.86 5.10
CA GLN A 766 -11.80 -38.82 4.21
C GLN A 766 -12.85 -38.12 3.32
N SER A 767 -14.14 -38.31 3.59
CA SER A 767 -15.20 -37.54 2.95
C SER A 767 -15.19 -36.08 3.42
N MET A 768 -15.45 -35.17 2.49
CA MET A 768 -15.59 -33.73 2.73
C MET A 768 -17.02 -33.30 3.08
N THR A 769 -17.95 -34.25 3.26
CA THR A 769 -19.33 -33.95 3.66
C THR A 769 -19.46 -33.83 5.19
N MET A 770 -18.59 -33.04 5.82
CA MET A 770 -18.60 -32.79 7.26
C MET A 770 -19.57 -31.63 7.56
N VAL A 771 -20.56 -31.86 8.43
CA VAL A 771 -21.56 -30.86 8.82
C VAL A 771 -21.40 -30.52 10.29
N ARG A 772 -21.59 -29.26 10.65
CA ARG A 772 -21.49 -28.77 12.03
C ARG A 772 -22.63 -29.31 12.88
N ASN A 773 -22.31 -29.95 14.01
CA ASN A 773 -23.26 -30.50 14.96
C ASN A 773 -22.86 -30.09 16.40
N GLY A 774 -23.37 -28.94 16.85
CA GLY A 774 -22.94 -28.32 18.11
C GLY A 774 -21.52 -27.76 18.03
N THR A 775 -20.69 -28.09 19.02
CA THR A 775 -19.26 -27.73 19.07
C THR A 775 -18.36 -28.66 18.23
N CYS A 776 -18.89 -29.78 17.76
CA CYS A 776 -18.16 -30.78 16.96
C CYS A 776 -18.69 -30.88 15.53
N LEU A 777 -17.97 -31.62 14.68
CA LEU A 777 -18.34 -31.92 13.29
C LEU A 777 -18.81 -33.37 13.18
N LYS A 778 -19.80 -33.62 12.32
CA LYS A 778 -20.30 -34.97 12.01
C LYS A 778 -20.15 -35.24 10.51
N CYS A 779 -19.59 -36.40 10.17
CA CYS A 779 -19.50 -36.84 8.79
C CYS A 779 -20.85 -37.39 8.31
N MET A 780 -21.40 -36.83 7.23
CA MET A 780 -22.64 -37.33 6.64
C MET A 780 -22.43 -38.60 5.80
N THR A 781 -21.19 -38.95 5.44
CA THR A 781 -20.89 -40.17 4.68
C THR A 781 -20.72 -41.40 5.58
N CYS A 782 -19.97 -41.31 6.68
CA CYS A 782 -19.72 -42.46 7.56
C CYS A 782 -20.30 -42.32 8.97
N GLY A 783 -20.88 -41.17 9.32
CA GLY A 783 -21.53 -40.94 10.62
C GLY A 783 -20.59 -40.59 11.77
N SER A 784 -19.27 -40.61 11.59
CA SER A 784 -18.29 -40.33 12.64
C SER A 784 -18.32 -38.87 13.11
N THR A 785 -18.02 -38.62 14.39
CA THR A 785 -17.95 -37.27 14.96
C THR A 785 -16.51 -36.90 15.32
N SER A 786 -16.18 -35.60 15.26
CA SER A 786 -14.83 -35.08 15.55
C SER A 786 -14.49 -35.02 17.05
N GLY A 787 -15.05 -35.92 17.87
CA GLY A 787 -14.62 -36.11 19.27
C GLY A 787 -15.46 -35.44 20.37
N CYS A 788 -16.78 -35.26 20.19
CA CYS A 788 -17.70 -34.99 21.32
C CYS A 788 -18.50 -36.27 21.61
N SER A 789 -18.43 -36.75 22.85
CA SER A 789 -19.28 -37.82 23.41
C SER A 789 -20.74 -37.42 23.49
#